data_AF-A0A8T2VRW0-F1
#
_entry.id   AF-A0A8T2VRW0-F1
#
_cell.length_a   1.000
_cell.length_b   1.000
_cell.length_c   1.000
_cell.angle_alpha   90.00
_cell.angle_beta   90.00
_cell.angle_gamma   90.00
#
_symmetry.space_group_name_H-M   'P 1'
#
loop_
_entity.id
_entity.type
_entity.pdbx_description
1 polymer ?
#
loop_
_entity_poly.entity_id
_entity_poly.type
_entity_poly.pdbx_seq_one_letter_code
_entity_poly.pdbx_strand_id
1 'polypeptide(L)'
;MGSKSEPLDVASLNPNVLKAEYAVRGAIAVKASEYQKALRDGAELPFSKVLQCNIGNPQILGQKPVTFFRQVLSLCDYPELMDHDAASQIFPPDVIARAREYLSNIPGGTGAYSESKGALVCRQHVAKGIERRDGFPCNPDDLWLTDGASPAVHFLMRALLRNENDGVMVPIPQYPLYSATIALYGGSLVPYYLDEKAGWQCTLEHLQTQLAQARSEGKTIRAIAIINPGNPTGQVLGRETQEALVKFCKDESLVLVADEVYQSNIYAEGKEFFSFKKILKEMGQGFDSVLLVSLNSISKGFFGECGRRGGYMECVNFSAGVKEQLYKLASINLCPNLNGQICAAMMMNPPQEGDPSYPLFAEERAAILSSLKRRAKMVEDAMNKMEGVSCNSVEGSMYAFPRITLPDKAVEDAKKQGKSADFVYCMQLLDKTGIVTVPGSGFQQEPATVVSMIASASMTRASMDTRIASFNGLKACDRVASRRNVLSVAPSTVRTRADRSAVVVEARKVAVLGAGGGIGQPLSLLLKMNEKVTELALYDIANVKGVAADLSHCNTPSKVSAYTGPDELAGALTGAELVIIPAGVPRKPGMTRDDLFNINAGIVKALAEGVAKYCPNAIVNIISNPVNSTVPITAEILKAAGVYDARKIMGVTTLDIVRANTFVSELKGLQMKDVNVPVIGGHAGETILPLLSQATPKVSFSDAELEPLTVRIQNAGTEVVEAKAGAGSATLSMAYAAARFAESCLRGLDGEKDVIECTYVESSLVEGLSYFSSKVRLGPNGVEEFLPLGTLSASEQKGMEVMRELLTKNIKAGIEFANK
;
A
#
# COMPACT_ATOMS: atom_id res chain seq x y z
N MET A 1 -30.05 34.62 -3.57
CA MET A 1 -29.71 33.31 -4.16
C MET A 1 -28.20 33.14 -4.02
N GLY A 2 -27.72 32.22 -3.18
CA GLY A 2 -26.28 31.96 -3.07
C GLY A 2 -25.78 31.30 -4.35
N SER A 3 -24.66 31.77 -4.90
CA SER A 3 -24.04 31.16 -6.08
C SER A 3 -23.75 29.69 -5.82
N LYS A 4 -24.13 28.82 -6.75
CA LYS A 4 -23.78 27.39 -6.73
C LYS A 4 -22.25 27.29 -6.58
N SER A 5 -21.77 26.53 -5.59
CA SER A 5 -20.34 26.27 -5.44
C SER A 5 -19.81 25.57 -6.69
N GLU A 6 -18.63 25.98 -7.18
CA GLU A 6 -17.97 25.33 -8.30
C GLU A 6 -17.69 23.85 -7.98
N PRO A 7 -17.73 22.96 -8.99
CA PRO A 7 -17.28 21.58 -8.82
C PRO A 7 -15.84 21.54 -8.29
N LEU A 8 -15.52 20.56 -7.45
CA LEU A 8 -14.15 20.38 -6.97
C LEU A 8 -13.22 20.09 -8.16
N ASP A 9 -12.31 21.01 -8.41
CA ASP A 9 -11.22 20.92 -9.37
C ASP A 9 -9.88 21.35 -8.74
N VAL A 10 -8.77 21.26 -9.49
CA VAL A 10 -7.44 21.66 -8.99
C VAL A 10 -7.39 23.14 -8.58
N ALA A 11 -8.13 24.03 -9.26
CA ALA A 11 -8.13 25.46 -8.96
C ALA A 11 -8.87 25.79 -7.64
N SER A 12 -9.83 24.96 -7.26
CA SER A 12 -10.61 25.08 -6.02
C SER A 12 -9.99 24.34 -4.82
N LEU A 13 -8.92 23.55 -5.01
CA LEU A 13 -8.23 22.86 -3.93
C LEU A 13 -7.55 23.84 -2.97
N ASN A 14 -7.38 23.40 -1.71
CA ASN A 14 -6.63 24.16 -0.73
C ASN A 14 -5.24 24.51 -1.30
N PRO A 15 -4.88 25.79 -1.44
CA PRO A 15 -3.62 26.19 -2.06
C PRO A 15 -2.40 25.67 -1.29
N ASN A 16 -2.52 25.41 0.01
CA ASN A 16 -1.44 24.82 0.79
C ASN A 16 -1.15 23.37 0.41
N VAL A 17 -2.18 22.62 -0.04
CA VAL A 17 -2.00 21.26 -0.56
C VAL A 17 -1.26 21.29 -1.89
N LEU A 18 -1.56 22.28 -2.75
CA LEU A 18 -0.89 22.44 -4.04
C LEU A 18 0.58 22.87 -3.90
N LYS A 19 0.91 23.64 -2.85
CA LYS A 19 2.28 24.07 -2.53
C LYS A 19 3.12 22.98 -1.85
N ALA A 20 2.50 21.99 -1.22
CA ALA A 20 3.22 20.96 -0.48
C ALA A 20 3.84 19.93 -1.44
N GLU A 21 5.18 19.87 -1.49
CA GLU A 21 5.92 18.92 -2.33
C GLU A 21 6.65 17.88 -1.47
N TYR A 22 6.58 16.59 -1.87
CA TYR A 22 7.27 15.49 -1.20
C TYR A 22 7.98 14.57 -2.19
N ALA A 23 9.25 14.89 -2.48
CA ALA A 23 10.00 14.32 -3.61
C ALA A 23 10.38 12.83 -3.48
N VAL A 24 10.39 12.26 -2.26
CA VAL A 24 10.82 10.87 -1.99
C VAL A 24 9.94 9.83 -2.71
N ARG A 25 8.71 10.19 -3.08
CA ARG A 25 7.76 9.34 -3.83
C ARG A 25 7.27 9.98 -5.14
N GLY A 26 8.12 10.78 -5.80
CA GLY A 26 7.79 11.46 -7.05
C GLY A 26 7.91 10.59 -8.32
N ALA A 27 8.04 11.24 -9.48
CA ALA A 27 8.01 10.61 -10.81
C ALA A 27 9.03 9.47 -11.02
N ILE A 28 10.22 9.54 -10.40
CA ILE A 28 11.24 8.48 -10.49
C ILE A 28 10.73 7.19 -9.83
N ALA A 29 10.02 7.29 -8.69
CA ALA A 29 9.45 6.13 -8.02
C ALA A 29 8.32 5.50 -8.85
N VAL A 30 7.49 6.32 -9.51
CA VAL A 30 6.44 5.85 -10.42
C VAL A 30 7.03 5.06 -11.57
N LYS A 31 8.04 5.62 -12.26
CA LYS A 31 8.74 4.92 -13.35
C LYS A 31 9.45 3.64 -12.89
N ALA A 32 10.00 3.64 -11.68
CA ALA A 32 10.58 2.45 -11.09
C ALA A 32 9.53 1.35 -10.89
N SER A 33 8.31 1.70 -10.46
CA SER A 33 7.19 0.75 -10.36
C SER A 33 6.72 0.24 -11.73
N GLU A 34 6.72 1.09 -12.77
CA GLU A 34 6.45 0.68 -14.15
C GLU A 34 7.49 -0.34 -14.64
N TYR A 35 8.78 -0.09 -14.40
CA TYR A 35 9.84 -1.05 -14.74
C TYR A 35 9.76 -2.35 -13.94
N GLN A 36 9.38 -2.29 -12.66
CA GLN A 36 9.12 -3.50 -11.88
C GLN A 36 7.95 -4.30 -12.45
N LYS A 37 6.90 -3.64 -12.93
CA LYS A 37 5.78 -4.28 -13.61
C LYS A 37 6.24 -4.90 -14.94
N ALA A 38 6.90 -4.13 -15.79
CA ALA A 38 7.41 -4.59 -17.08
C ALA A 38 8.33 -5.83 -16.94
N LEU A 39 9.22 -5.85 -15.95
CA LEU A 39 10.08 -7.01 -15.68
C LEU A 39 9.28 -8.25 -15.22
N ARG A 40 8.23 -8.07 -14.42
CA ARG A 40 7.32 -9.18 -14.04
C ARG A 40 6.55 -9.69 -15.25
N ASP A 41 6.20 -8.81 -16.16
CA ASP A 41 5.47 -9.10 -17.40
C ASP A 41 6.41 -9.65 -18.51
N GLY A 42 7.69 -9.89 -18.21
CA GLY A 42 8.65 -10.52 -19.11
C GLY A 42 9.36 -9.58 -20.08
N ALA A 43 9.26 -8.26 -19.91
CA ALA A 43 9.96 -7.29 -20.75
C ALA A 43 11.50 -7.39 -20.61
N GLU A 44 12.20 -7.35 -21.73
CA GLU A 44 13.66 -7.24 -21.76
C GLU A 44 14.10 -5.79 -21.54
N LEU A 45 14.57 -5.48 -20.32
CA LEU A 45 15.20 -4.21 -19.98
C LEU A 45 16.73 -4.38 -19.86
N PRO A 46 17.52 -3.28 -19.91
CA PRO A 46 18.98 -3.33 -19.70
C PRO A 46 19.43 -3.86 -18.32
N PHE A 47 18.49 -4.19 -17.44
CA PHE A 47 18.68 -4.70 -16.10
C PHE A 47 17.60 -5.72 -15.78
N SER A 48 17.92 -6.73 -14.97
CA SER A 48 16.99 -7.80 -14.58
C SER A 48 16.16 -7.51 -13.32
N LYS A 49 16.47 -6.41 -12.62
CA LYS A 49 15.81 -6.02 -11.37
C LYS A 49 15.95 -4.53 -11.11
N VAL A 50 14.88 -3.92 -10.64
CA VAL A 50 14.88 -2.56 -10.07
C VAL A 50 15.36 -2.60 -8.62
N LEU A 51 16.36 -1.78 -8.30
CA LEU A 51 16.98 -1.67 -6.99
C LEU A 51 16.52 -0.38 -6.31
N GLN A 52 15.71 -0.53 -5.26
CA GLN A 52 15.13 0.59 -4.52
C GLN A 52 16.17 1.19 -3.56
N CYS A 53 16.92 2.20 -4.01
CA CYS A 53 17.92 2.93 -3.23
C CYS A 53 17.42 4.33 -2.79
N ASN A 54 16.11 4.57 -2.84
CA ASN A 54 15.47 5.88 -2.62
C ASN A 54 14.75 6.02 -1.26
N ILE A 55 14.27 4.92 -0.65
CA ILE A 55 13.53 4.92 0.62
C ILE A 55 14.21 4.02 1.65
N GLY A 56 14.61 4.59 2.80
CA GLY A 56 15.20 3.85 3.92
C GLY A 56 14.20 2.90 4.59
N ASN A 57 13.97 1.75 3.94
CA ASN A 57 13.06 0.67 4.31
C ASN A 57 13.86 -0.64 4.43
N PRO A 58 14.49 -0.91 5.59
CA PRO A 58 15.54 -1.91 5.71
C PRO A 58 15.09 -3.34 5.38
N GLN A 59 13.86 -3.72 5.74
CA GLN A 59 13.37 -5.09 5.56
C GLN A 59 13.09 -5.44 4.10
N ILE A 60 12.65 -4.49 3.27
CA ILE A 60 12.57 -4.68 1.81
C ILE A 60 13.96 -4.96 1.21
N LEU A 61 15.00 -4.40 1.84
CA LEU A 61 16.40 -4.59 1.47
C LEU A 61 17.02 -5.83 2.12
N GLY A 62 16.22 -6.70 2.75
CA GLY A 62 16.68 -7.97 3.29
C GLY A 62 17.26 -7.91 4.71
N GLN A 63 17.12 -6.80 5.43
CA GLN A 63 17.35 -6.81 6.88
C GLN A 63 16.34 -7.75 7.54
N LYS A 64 16.82 -8.73 8.30
CA LYS A 64 15.95 -9.63 9.07
C LYS A 64 15.28 -8.84 10.20
N PRO A 65 14.02 -9.13 10.55
CA PRO A 65 13.39 -8.57 11.73
C PRO A 65 14.08 -9.09 13.00
N VAL A 66 14.07 -8.29 14.06
CA VAL A 66 14.61 -8.67 15.37
C VAL A 66 13.65 -9.66 16.05
N THR A 67 14.15 -10.83 16.45
CA THR A 67 13.31 -11.95 16.91
C THR A 67 12.48 -11.59 18.13
N PHE A 68 13.09 -10.93 19.13
CA PHE A 68 12.41 -10.50 20.35
C PHE A 68 11.13 -9.68 20.08
N PHE A 69 11.22 -8.71 19.16
CA PHE A 69 10.09 -7.84 18.82
C PHE A 69 8.94 -8.63 18.21
N ARG A 70 9.27 -9.59 17.33
CA ARG A 70 8.27 -10.42 16.65
C ARG A 70 7.60 -11.38 17.62
N GLN A 71 8.36 -12.02 18.49
CA GLN A 71 7.82 -12.95 19.47
C GLN A 71 6.87 -12.26 20.47
N VAL A 72 7.28 -11.12 21.05
CA VAL A 72 6.40 -10.38 21.99
C VAL A 72 5.11 -9.95 21.29
N LEU A 73 5.19 -9.38 20.08
CA LEU A 73 3.99 -8.97 19.35
C LEU A 73 3.08 -10.15 19.01
N SER A 74 3.63 -11.29 18.60
CA SER A 74 2.82 -12.49 18.32
C SER A 74 2.02 -12.94 19.54
N LEU A 75 2.62 -12.88 20.73
CA LEU A 75 1.93 -13.19 21.99
C LEU A 75 0.93 -12.10 22.40
N CYS A 76 1.20 -10.83 22.11
CA CYS A 76 0.24 -9.75 22.36
C CYS A 76 -0.96 -9.80 21.41
N ASP A 77 -0.75 -10.19 20.15
CA ASP A 77 -1.79 -10.29 19.11
C ASP A 77 -2.60 -11.59 19.24
N TYR A 78 -2.01 -12.67 19.77
CA TYR A 78 -2.71 -13.93 20.06
C TYR A 78 -2.38 -14.43 21.48
N PRO A 79 -3.02 -13.85 22.53
CA PRO A 79 -2.69 -14.09 23.94
C PRO A 79 -2.79 -15.56 24.39
N GLU A 80 -3.70 -16.34 23.81
CA GLU A 80 -3.91 -17.75 24.14
C GLU A 80 -2.65 -18.60 23.88
N LEU A 81 -1.73 -18.14 23.02
CA LEU A 81 -0.44 -18.80 22.82
C LEU A 81 0.42 -18.84 24.07
N MET A 82 0.25 -17.90 25.02
CA MET A 82 1.05 -17.88 26.24
C MET A 82 0.68 -18.99 27.23
N ASP A 83 -0.54 -19.52 27.11
CA ASP A 83 -1.08 -20.57 27.99
C ASP A 83 -1.06 -21.95 27.32
N HIS A 84 -0.65 -22.03 26.05
CA HIS A 84 -0.51 -23.30 25.33
C HIS A 84 0.68 -24.11 25.85
N ASP A 85 0.57 -25.44 25.93
CA ASP A 85 1.61 -26.32 26.49
C ASP A 85 2.97 -26.18 25.80
N ALA A 86 2.96 -25.89 24.49
CA ALA A 86 4.17 -25.68 23.69
C ALA A 86 4.81 -24.28 23.88
N ALA A 87 4.18 -23.34 24.59
CA ALA A 87 4.63 -21.95 24.68
C ALA A 87 6.05 -21.84 25.24
N SER A 88 6.34 -22.57 26.32
CA SER A 88 7.65 -22.59 27.00
C SER A 88 8.76 -23.22 26.15
N GLN A 89 8.41 -23.98 25.11
CA GLN A 89 9.35 -24.58 24.16
C GLN A 89 9.65 -23.65 22.98
N ILE A 90 8.74 -22.74 22.66
CA ILE A 90 8.83 -21.85 21.48
C ILE A 90 9.32 -20.46 21.87
N PHE A 91 8.87 -19.94 23.01
CA PHE A 91 9.12 -18.57 23.45
C PHE A 91 9.98 -18.55 24.72
N PRO A 92 11.04 -17.71 24.76
CA PRO A 92 11.78 -17.45 25.99
C PRO A 92 10.87 -16.94 27.11
N PRO A 93 11.16 -17.27 28.39
CA PRO A 93 10.28 -16.89 29.50
C PRO A 93 10.17 -15.38 29.71
N ASP A 94 11.23 -14.61 29.42
CA ASP A 94 11.21 -13.14 29.47
C ASP A 94 10.36 -12.51 28.36
N VAL A 95 10.25 -13.17 27.20
CA VAL A 95 9.34 -12.79 26.11
C VAL A 95 7.88 -12.97 26.54
N ILE A 96 7.54 -14.12 27.14
CA ILE A 96 6.20 -14.38 27.68
C ILE A 96 5.87 -13.38 28.79
N ALA A 97 6.81 -13.16 29.72
CA ALA A 97 6.65 -12.20 30.80
C ALA A 97 6.39 -10.78 30.26
N ARG A 98 7.12 -10.36 29.22
CA ARG A 98 6.93 -9.05 28.60
C ARG A 98 5.56 -8.91 27.94
N ALA A 99 5.07 -9.94 27.25
CA ALA A 99 3.74 -9.91 26.65
C ALA A 99 2.64 -9.83 27.72
N ARG A 100 2.75 -10.61 28.81
CA ARG A 100 1.82 -10.55 29.96
C ARG A 100 1.84 -9.19 30.64
N GLU A 101 3.00 -8.57 30.82
CA GLU A 101 3.13 -7.21 31.36
C GLU A 101 2.35 -6.20 30.53
N TYR A 102 2.49 -6.20 29.20
CA TYR A 102 1.74 -5.29 28.35
C TYR A 102 0.23 -5.56 28.42
N LEU A 103 -0.22 -6.81 28.26
CA LEU A 103 -1.64 -7.14 28.22
C LEU A 103 -2.34 -6.87 29.56
N SER A 104 -1.67 -7.09 30.70
CA SER A 104 -2.23 -6.80 32.03
C SER A 104 -2.37 -5.30 32.32
N ASN A 105 -1.61 -4.46 31.63
CA ASN A 105 -1.59 -3.00 31.81
C ASN A 105 -2.25 -2.22 30.65
N ILE A 106 -2.81 -2.93 29.67
CA ILE A 106 -3.57 -2.35 28.56
C ILE A 106 -5.00 -2.89 28.62
N PRO A 107 -5.94 -2.12 29.19
CA PRO A 107 -7.34 -2.53 29.27
C PRO A 107 -7.92 -2.83 27.88
N GLY A 108 -8.52 -4.01 27.71
CA GLY A 108 -9.07 -4.44 26.43
C GLY A 108 -8.05 -5.02 25.44
N GLY A 109 -6.80 -5.22 25.86
CA GLY A 109 -5.75 -5.82 25.03
C GLY A 109 -5.32 -4.93 23.85
N THR A 110 -4.72 -5.53 22.83
CA THR A 110 -4.18 -4.80 21.66
C THR A 110 -5.24 -4.29 20.68
N GLY A 111 -6.50 -4.72 20.83
CA GLY A 111 -7.62 -4.33 19.96
C GLY A 111 -8.39 -3.09 20.39
N ALA A 112 -8.23 -2.63 21.62
CA ALA A 112 -8.92 -1.45 22.16
C ALA A 112 -8.13 -0.15 21.92
N TYR A 113 -8.82 1.00 22.00
CA TYR A 113 -8.14 2.29 22.07
C TYR A 113 -7.40 2.44 23.40
N SER A 114 -6.16 2.94 23.35
CA SER A 114 -5.43 3.39 24.54
C SER A 114 -5.77 4.85 24.87
N GLU A 115 -5.15 5.38 25.93
CA GLU A 115 -5.07 6.83 26.12
C GLU A 115 -4.47 7.53 24.89
N SER A 116 -4.86 8.78 24.63
CA SER A 116 -4.41 9.55 23.46
C SER A 116 -2.93 9.88 23.45
N LYS A 117 -2.26 9.89 24.61
CA LYS A 117 -0.79 9.95 24.68
C LYS A 117 -0.12 8.59 24.41
N GLY A 118 -0.90 7.53 24.35
CA GLY A 118 -0.45 6.14 24.35
C GLY A 118 -0.58 5.48 25.72
N ALA A 119 -0.66 4.15 25.71
CA ALA A 119 -0.76 3.30 26.89
C ALA A 119 0.32 3.65 27.91
N LEU A 120 -0.10 3.80 29.17
CA LEU A 120 0.78 4.27 30.25
C LEU A 120 2.00 3.36 30.42
N VAL A 121 1.83 2.03 30.40
CA VAL A 121 2.95 1.07 30.49
C VAL A 121 3.99 1.27 29.38
N CYS A 122 3.53 1.58 28.16
CA CYS A 122 4.42 1.86 27.03
C CYS A 122 5.17 3.18 27.25
N ARG A 123 4.49 4.25 27.68
CA ARG A 123 5.13 5.54 28.02
C ARG A 123 6.14 5.40 29.14
N GLN A 124 5.84 4.60 30.17
CA GLN A 124 6.76 4.31 31.28
C GLN A 124 8.03 3.57 30.79
N HIS A 125 7.89 2.62 29.88
CA HIS A 125 9.05 1.93 29.28
C HIS A 125 9.91 2.87 28.43
N VAL A 126 9.27 3.74 27.64
CA VAL A 126 9.99 4.78 26.89
C VAL A 126 10.72 5.72 27.85
N ALA A 127 10.06 6.21 28.90
CA ALA A 127 10.64 7.09 29.90
C ALA A 127 11.86 6.47 30.59
N LYS A 128 11.74 5.23 31.06
CA LYS A 128 12.87 4.47 31.65
C LYS A 128 14.03 4.30 30.67
N GLY A 129 13.73 4.06 29.40
CA GLY A 129 14.76 3.95 28.36
C GLY A 129 15.49 5.26 28.10
N ILE A 130 14.76 6.38 28.04
CA ILE A 130 15.35 7.72 27.93
C ILE A 130 16.22 8.01 29.16
N GLU A 131 15.72 7.71 30.36
CA GLU A 131 16.46 7.92 31.61
C GLU A 131 17.76 7.13 31.66
N ARG A 132 17.75 5.84 31.28
CA ARG A 132 18.97 5.03 31.18
C ARG A 132 19.94 5.55 30.14
N ARG A 133 19.45 6.02 28.99
CA ARG A 133 20.29 6.56 27.90
C ARG A 133 20.95 7.87 28.31
N ASP A 134 20.19 8.76 28.94
CA ASP A 134 20.62 10.14 29.19
C ASP A 134 21.23 10.34 30.57
N GLY A 135 20.91 9.50 31.55
CA GLY A 135 21.27 9.70 32.96
C GLY A 135 20.38 10.72 33.69
N PHE A 136 19.27 11.15 33.07
CA PHE A 136 18.34 12.13 33.60
C PHE A 136 16.89 11.63 33.54
N PRO A 137 16.06 11.90 34.57
CA PRO A 137 14.68 11.46 34.59
C PRO A 137 13.87 11.87 33.35
N CYS A 138 12.93 11.00 32.96
CA CYS A 138 11.91 11.29 31.97
C CYS A 138 10.53 11.10 32.61
N ASN A 139 9.66 12.08 32.50
CA ASN A 139 8.29 11.95 32.97
C ASN A 139 7.43 11.34 31.86
N PRO A 140 6.73 10.20 32.10
CA PRO A 140 5.79 9.64 31.13
C PRO A 140 4.72 10.62 30.63
N ASP A 141 4.36 11.63 31.41
CA ASP A 141 3.35 12.63 31.01
C ASP A 141 3.85 13.68 30.03
N ASP A 142 5.17 13.74 29.83
CA ASP A 142 5.81 14.56 28.80
C ASP A 142 5.99 13.79 27.48
N LEU A 143 5.51 12.54 27.41
CA LEU A 143 5.58 11.67 26.23
C LEU A 143 4.24 11.55 25.51
N TRP A 144 4.31 11.59 24.17
CA TRP A 144 3.24 11.19 23.26
C TRP A 144 3.77 10.10 22.34
N LEU A 145 3.21 8.90 22.45
CA LEU A 145 3.39 7.86 21.44
C LEU A 145 2.66 8.27 20.16
N THR A 146 3.19 7.87 19.01
CA THR A 146 2.70 8.31 17.68
C THR A 146 2.88 7.21 16.63
N ASP A 147 2.15 7.32 15.51
CA ASP A 147 2.24 6.37 14.38
C ASP A 147 3.52 6.55 13.53
N GLY A 148 4.67 6.41 14.19
CA GLY A 148 5.99 6.86 13.75
C GLY A 148 6.26 8.31 14.12
N ALA A 149 7.44 8.83 13.79
CA ALA A 149 7.79 10.23 14.08
C ALA A 149 7.02 11.24 13.20
N SER A 150 6.47 10.82 12.06
CA SER A 150 5.85 11.75 11.10
C SER A 150 4.61 12.46 11.66
N PRO A 151 3.63 11.78 12.29
CA PRO A 151 2.51 12.45 12.97
C PRO A 151 2.94 13.44 14.06
N ALA A 152 4.04 13.18 14.78
CA ALA A 152 4.56 14.11 15.77
C ALA A 152 5.01 15.44 15.13
N VAL A 153 5.68 15.38 13.97
CA VAL A 153 6.01 16.58 13.18
C VAL A 153 4.75 17.33 12.77
N HIS A 154 3.72 16.62 12.28
CA HIS A 154 2.43 17.24 11.94
C HIS A 154 1.77 17.94 13.13
N PHE A 155 1.72 17.28 14.29
CA PHE A 155 1.15 17.87 15.51
C PHE A 155 1.89 19.13 15.93
N LEU A 156 3.22 19.09 15.91
CA LEU A 156 4.05 20.21 16.30
C LEU A 156 3.89 21.39 15.33
N MET A 157 3.99 21.16 14.02
CA MET A 157 3.86 22.23 13.03
C MET A 157 2.46 22.85 13.07
N ARG A 158 1.41 22.04 13.22
CA ARG A 158 0.04 22.54 13.37
C ARG A 158 -0.18 23.34 14.65
N ALA A 159 0.52 23.02 15.72
CA ALA A 159 0.45 23.77 16.97
C ALA A 159 1.24 25.10 16.92
N LEU A 160 2.35 25.15 16.18
CA LEU A 160 3.24 26.30 16.13
C LEU A 160 2.85 27.34 15.07
N LEU A 161 2.39 26.90 13.90
CA LEU A 161 2.14 27.74 12.72
C LEU A 161 0.72 28.32 12.73
N ARG A 162 0.61 29.64 12.87
CA ARG A 162 -0.68 30.36 12.85
C ARG A 162 -1.05 30.85 11.46
N ASN A 163 -0.06 31.21 10.65
CA ASN A 163 -0.18 31.75 9.29
C ASN A 163 1.20 31.83 8.61
N GLU A 164 1.23 32.41 7.41
CA GLU A 164 2.43 32.51 6.56
C GLU A 164 3.57 33.35 7.14
N ASN A 165 3.32 34.14 8.18
CA ASN A 165 4.35 34.90 8.86
C ASN A 165 5.09 34.08 9.91
N ASP A 166 4.53 32.96 10.38
CA ASP A 166 5.27 32.05 11.26
C ASP A 166 6.25 31.21 10.44
N GLY A 167 7.51 31.21 10.87
CA GLY A 167 8.61 30.51 10.21
C GLY A 167 9.22 29.40 11.06
N VAL A 168 9.74 28.37 10.39
CA VAL A 168 10.54 27.31 11.02
C VAL A 168 11.87 27.20 10.30
N MET A 169 12.97 27.25 11.05
CA MET A 169 14.31 27.04 10.51
C MET A 169 14.55 25.56 10.22
N VAL A 170 14.97 25.22 9.00
CA VAL A 170 15.13 23.83 8.53
C VAL A 170 16.48 23.68 7.79
N PRO A 171 17.24 22.60 8.04
CA PRO A 171 18.55 22.39 7.41
C PRO A 171 18.37 22.14 5.92
N ILE A 172 19.24 22.69 5.09
CA ILE A 172 19.33 22.39 3.66
C ILE A 172 20.68 21.70 3.42
N PRO A 173 20.70 20.47 2.89
CA PRO A 173 19.54 19.63 2.50
C PRO A 173 18.72 19.13 3.70
N GLN A 174 17.42 18.91 3.49
CA GLN A 174 16.45 18.52 4.54
C GLN A 174 15.83 17.15 4.32
N TYR A 175 15.27 16.53 5.37
CA TYR A 175 14.24 15.50 5.16
C TYR A 175 12.91 16.15 4.72
N PRO A 176 12.36 15.86 3.51
CA PRO A 176 11.28 16.65 2.90
C PRO A 176 9.93 16.65 3.62
N LEU A 177 9.78 15.88 4.71
CA LEU A 177 8.61 15.96 5.57
C LEU A 177 8.44 17.37 6.15
N TYR A 178 9.54 18.05 6.50
CA TYR A 178 9.49 19.36 7.12
C TYR A 178 8.93 20.42 6.17
N SER A 179 9.52 20.60 4.99
CA SER A 179 9.00 21.52 3.96
C SER A 179 7.56 21.23 3.57
N ALA A 180 7.21 19.96 3.32
CA ALA A 180 5.85 19.57 2.96
C ALA A 180 4.84 19.94 4.07
N THR A 181 5.19 19.67 5.34
CA THR A 181 4.31 19.92 6.49
C THR A 181 4.16 21.40 6.78
N ILE A 182 5.25 22.17 6.70
CA ILE A 182 5.22 23.63 6.89
C ILE A 182 4.33 24.27 5.82
N ALA A 183 4.50 23.89 4.56
CA ALA A 183 3.66 24.38 3.46
C ALA A 183 2.19 24.00 3.64
N LEU A 184 1.90 22.74 4.02
CA LEU A 184 0.54 22.25 4.24
C LEU A 184 -0.21 23.04 5.32
N TYR A 185 0.48 23.46 6.38
CA TYR A 185 -0.10 24.27 7.45
C TYR A 185 0.08 25.78 7.25
N GLY A 186 0.51 26.20 6.05
CA GLY A 186 0.57 27.59 5.65
C GLY A 186 1.63 28.41 6.39
N GLY A 187 2.70 27.79 6.88
CA GLY A 187 3.86 28.49 7.44
C GLY A 187 4.95 28.77 6.41
N SER A 188 6.02 29.42 6.85
CA SER A 188 7.21 29.69 6.03
C SER A 188 8.38 28.78 6.43
N LEU A 189 9.03 28.16 5.44
CA LEU A 189 10.31 27.50 5.67
C LEU A 189 11.42 28.55 5.63
N VAL A 190 12.26 28.59 6.66
CA VAL A 190 13.48 29.40 6.70
C VAL A 190 14.67 28.46 6.53
N PRO A 191 15.36 28.47 5.38
CA PRO A 191 16.46 27.55 5.16
C PRO A 191 17.67 27.96 6.01
N TYR A 192 18.41 26.98 6.53
CA TYR A 192 19.81 27.19 6.91
C TYR A 192 20.65 26.10 6.26
N TYR A 193 21.81 26.46 5.73
CA TYR A 193 22.58 25.59 4.85
C TYR A 193 23.65 24.84 5.62
N LEU A 194 23.71 23.53 5.42
CA LEU A 194 24.78 22.68 5.92
C LEU A 194 25.97 22.76 4.96
N ASP A 195 27.16 23.01 5.49
CA ASP A 195 28.37 23.13 4.69
C ASP A 195 28.94 21.74 4.37
N GLU A 196 28.83 21.34 3.10
CA GLU A 196 29.41 20.11 2.57
C GLU A 196 30.91 20.00 2.87
N LYS A 197 31.68 21.08 2.70
CA LYS A 197 33.14 21.05 2.89
C LYS A 197 33.53 20.87 4.36
N ALA A 198 32.66 21.31 5.26
CA ALA A 198 32.82 21.12 6.70
C ALA A 198 32.18 19.82 7.21
N GLY A 199 31.89 18.84 6.35
CA GLY A 199 31.29 17.57 6.77
C GLY A 199 29.81 17.70 7.13
N TRP A 200 29.07 18.55 6.41
CA TRP A 200 27.65 18.85 6.63
C TRP A 200 27.33 19.44 8.01
N GLN A 201 28.26 20.20 8.56
CA GLN A 201 28.07 20.99 9.78
C GLN A 201 27.51 22.38 9.43
N CYS A 202 27.00 23.10 10.43
CA CYS A 202 26.53 24.48 10.27
C CYS A 202 27.17 25.36 11.34
N THR A 203 27.57 26.58 10.96
CA THR A 203 28.11 27.56 11.89
C THR A 203 26.98 28.33 12.57
N LEU A 204 27.23 28.82 13.79
CA LEU A 204 26.28 29.65 14.52
C LEU A 204 26.03 31.00 13.83
N GLU A 205 27.08 31.59 13.24
CA GLU A 205 27.00 32.84 12.49
C GLU A 205 26.02 32.73 11.30
N HIS A 206 26.03 31.59 10.60
CA HIS A 206 25.11 31.35 9.51
C HIS A 206 23.66 31.26 10.00
N LEU A 207 23.41 30.55 11.11
CA LEU A 207 22.07 30.48 11.71
C LEU A 207 21.56 31.87 12.12
N GLN A 208 22.42 32.68 12.73
CA GLN A 208 22.09 34.05 13.10
C GLN A 208 21.77 34.91 11.88
N THR A 209 22.53 34.76 10.80
CA THR A 209 22.32 35.47 9.53
C THR A 209 20.96 35.12 8.91
N GLN A 210 20.64 33.82 8.78
CA GLN A 210 19.36 33.36 8.23
C GLN A 210 18.18 33.81 9.10
N LEU A 211 18.33 33.75 10.43
CA LEU A 211 17.32 34.22 11.37
C LEU A 211 17.08 35.74 11.24
N ALA A 212 18.16 36.53 11.18
CA ALA A 212 18.07 37.98 11.06
C ALA A 212 17.44 38.40 9.72
N GLN A 213 17.79 37.72 8.63
CA GLN A 213 17.18 37.93 7.32
C GLN A 213 15.68 37.62 7.36
N ALA A 214 15.27 36.46 7.87
CA ALA A 214 13.85 36.12 7.91
C ALA A 214 13.04 37.10 8.78
N ARG A 215 13.61 37.58 9.88
CA ARG A 215 12.99 38.62 10.72
C ARG A 215 12.88 39.97 9.99
N SER A 216 13.88 40.36 9.19
CA SER A 216 13.81 41.60 8.39
C SER A 216 12.75 41.53 7.28
N GLU A 217 12.46 40.32 6.80
CA GLU A 217 11.36 40.01 5.88
C GLU A 217 9.98 39.92 6.60
N GLY A 218 9.92 40.24 7.89
CA GLY A 218 8.67 40.27 8.68
C GLY A 218 8.23 38.91 9.22
N LYS A 219 9.07 37.88 9.16
CA LYS A 219 8.74 36.55 9.70
C LYS A 219 8.94 36.48 11.22
N THR A 220 8.03 35.79 11.89
CA THR A 220 8.15 35.38 13.30
C THR A 220 8.67 33.94 13.34
N ILE A 221 9.93 33.74 13.72
CA ILE A 221 10.52 32.40 13.75
C ILE A 221 10.15 31.71 15.05
N ARG A 222 9.53 30.53 14.94
CA ARG A 222 8.92 29.81 16.08
C ARG A 222 9.75 28.63 16.55
N ALA A 223 10.50 28.02 15.64
CA ALA A 223 11.26 26.81 15.91
C ALA A 223 12.46 26.67 14.97
N ILE A 224 13.40 25.83 15.39
CA ILE A 224 14.47 25.27 14.57
C ILE A 224 14.39 23.76 14.62
N ALA A 225 14.37 23.12 13.45
CA ALA A 225 14.47 21.67 13.33
C ALA A 225 15.92 21.25 13.14
N ILE A 226 16.41 20.34 13.97
CA ILE A 226 17.73 19.72 13.86
C ILE A 226 17.55 18.23 13.61
N ILE A 227 18.16 17.70 12.56
CA ILE A 227 18.11 16.28 12.21
C ILE A 227 19.47 15.66 12.56
N ASN A 228 19.53 14.83 13.61
CA ASN A 228 20.79 14.25 14.10
C ASN A 228 20.59 12.80 14.61
N PRO A 229 21.24 11.79 14.01
CA PRO A 229 22.07 11.85 12.79
C PRO A 229 21.31 12.32 11.55
N GLY A 230 22.00 13.00 10.63
CA GLY A 230 21.36 13.69 9.52
C GLY A 230 20.77 12.79 8.43
N ASN A 231 19.73 13.30 7.79
CA ASN A 231 19.09 12.73 6.61
C ASN A 231 18.80 13.87 5.62
N PRO A 232 19.39 13.87 4.41
CA PRO A 232 20.06 12.76 3.73
C PRO A 232 21.59 12.65 3.96
N THR A 233 22.17 13.54 4.74
CA THR A 233 23.62 13.81 4.78
C THR A 233 24.47 12.85 5.61
N GLY A 234 23.87 12.14 6.56
CA GLY A 234 24.56 11.10 7.34
C GLY A 234 25.58 11.58 8.37
N GLN A 235 25.72 12.89 8.60
CA GLN A 235 26.58 13.46 9.65
C GLN A 235 26.03 13.22 11.06
N VAL A 236 26.93 13.21 12.03
CA VAL A 236 26.64 13.10 13.47
C VAL A 236 27.21 14.33 14.16
N LEU A 237 26.33 15.13 14.78
CA LEU A 237 26.74 16.34 15.49
C LEU A 237 27.61 16.01 16.71
N GLY A 238 28.62 16.84 16.95
CA GLY A 238 29.40 16.80 18.18
C GLY A 238 28.70 17.52 19.32
N ARG A 239 29.09 17.19 20.55
CA ARG A 239 28.58 17.81 21.79
C ARG A 239 28.66 19.34 21.77
N GLU A 240 29.81 19.91 21.44
CA GLU A 240 30.02 21.37 21.43
C GLU A 240 29.05 22.09 20.47
N THR A 241 28.79 21.49 19.31
CA THR A 241 27.81 22.00 18.34
C THR A 241 26.39 21.96 18.91
N GLN A 242 26.03 20.86 19.60
CA GLN A 242 24.72 20.75 20.24
C GLN A 242 24.53 21.75 21.39
N GLU A 243 25.56 21.97 22.21
CA GLU A 243 25.56 22.99 23.27
C GLU A 243 25.38 24.41 22.70
N ALA A 244 26.09 24.72 21.60
CA ALA A 244 25.93 25.99 20.89
C ALA A 244 24.52 26.17 20.32
N LEU A 245 23.90 25.11 19.79
CA LEU A 245 22.53 25.13 19.28
C LEU A 245 21.50 25.32 20.41
N VAL A 246 21.68 24.67 21.57
CA VAL A 246 20.81 24.88 22.74
C VAL A 246 20.91 26.33 23.21
N LYS A 247 22.11 26.90 23.27
CA LYS A 247 22.33 28.31 23.60
C LYS A 247 21.66 29.24 22.60
N PHE A 248 21.82 28.97 21.30
CA PHE A 248 21.13 29.73 20.25
C PHE A 248 19.61 29.72 20.43
N CYS A 249 19.01 28.55 20.69
CA CYS A 249 17.56 28.45 20.90
C CYS A 249 17.10 29.21 22.14
N LYS A 250 17.89 29.21 23.21
CA LYS A 250 17.63 30.01 24.41
C LYS A 250 17.64 31.50 24.09
N ASP A 251 18.74 31.98 23.51
CA ASP A 251 18.98 33.40 23.26
C ASP A 251 17.92 33.97 22.29
N GLU A 252 17.46 33.15 21.35
CA GLU A 252 16.49 33.53 20.32
C GLU A 252 15.05 33.12 20.60
N SER A 253 14.78 32.50 21.76
CA SER A 253 13.46 31.99 22.18
C SER A 253 12.80 31.06 21.14
N LEU A 254 13.58 30.16 20.55
CA LEU A 254 13.12 29.20 19.56
C LEU A 254 12.80 27.85 20.21
N VAL A 255 11.73 27.20 19.75
CA VAL A 255 11.51 25.77 20.06
C VAL A 255 12.55 24.94 19.32
N LEU A 256 13.29 24.11 20.05
CA LEU A 256 14.24 23.17 19.48
C LEU A 256 13.52 21.86 19.14
N VAL A 257 13.46 21.51 17.85
CA VAL A 257 12.88 20.25 17.38
C VAL A 257 14.01 19.30 17.00
N ALA A 258 14.29 18.33 17.85
CA ALA A 258 15.35 17.34 17.65
C ALA A 258 14.78 16.07 16.99
N ASP A 259 15.03 15.89 15.71
CA ASP A 259 14.74 14.64 14.99
C ASP A 259 15.90 13.65 15.18
N GLU A 260 15.70 12.72 16.12
CA GLU A 260 16.72 11.76 16.60
C GLU A 260 16.42 10.32 16.14
N VAL A 261 15.66 10.16 15.06
CA VAL A 261 15.21 8.83 14.58
C VAL A 261 16.35 7.88 14.20
N TYR A 262 17.54 8.40 13.90
CA TYR A 262 18.72 7.62 13.54
C TYR A 262 19.72 7.41 14.70
N GLN A 263 19.35 7.71 15.94
CA GLN A 263 20.26 7.67 17.09
C GLN A 263 21.00 6.34 17.31
N SER A 264 20.46 5.23 16.81
CA SER A 264 21.08 3.90 16.92
C SER A 264 22.02 3.56 15.76
N ASN A 265 22.16 4.45 14.76
CA ASN A 265 22.96 4.26 13.55
C ASN A 265 24.19 5.19 13.57
N ILE A 266 25.22 4.84 14.33
CA ILE A 266 26.48 5.58 14.38
C ILE A 266 27.61 4.65 13.92
N TYR A 267 28.41 5.11 12.96
CA TYR A 267 29.44 4.31 12.28
C TYR A 267 30.84 4.89 12.42
N ALA A 268 30.95 6.23 12.39
CA ALA A 268 32.22 6.93 12.50
C ALA A 268 32.93 6.60 13.80
N GLU A 269 34.24 6.38 13.70
CA GLU A 269 35.09 6.12 14.86
C GLU A 269 35.21 7.39 15.72
N GLY A 270 35.16 7.23 17.05
CA GLY A 270 35.23 8.34 18.00
C GLY A 270 33.99 9.23 18.06
N LYS A 271 32.96 8.98 17.25
CA LYS A 271 31.65 9.65 17.33
C LYS A 271 30.68 8.80 18.15
N GLU A 272 29.88 9.46 18.97
CA GLU A 272 28.75 8.86 19.68
C GLU A 272 27.51 9.74 19.52
N PHE A 273 26.34 9.17 19.82
CA PHE A 273 25.09 9.93 19.84
C PHE A 273 24.89 10.58 21.20
N PHE A 274 24.68 11.90 21.21
CA PHE A 274 24.14 12.62 22.37
C PHE A 274 22.75 13.12 22.05
N SER A 275 21.79 12.83 22.92
CA SER A 275 20.45 13.41 22.79
C SER A 275 20.49 14.89 23.16
N PHE A 276 19.68 15.71 22.49
CA PHE A 276 19.53 17.11 22.88
C PHE A 276 18.96 17.26 24.29
N LYS A 277 18.19 16.28 24.76
CA LYS A 277 17.73 16.25 26.15
C LYS A 277 18.90 16.12 27.13
N LYS A 278 19.82 15.19 26.90
CA LYS A 278 21.01 15.02 27.73
C LYS A 278 21.83 16.31 27.77
N ILE A 279 22.13 16.88 26.60
CA ILE A 279 22.87 18.14 26.49
C ILE A 279 22.16 19.26 27.26
N LEU A 280 20.86 19.46 27.03
CA LEU A 280 20.08 20.49 27.71
C LEU A 280 20.11 20.33 29.24
N LYS A 281 20.01 19.09 29.75
CA LYS A 281 20.04 18.82 31.19
C LYS A 281 21.43 18.98 31.81
N GLU A 282 22.49 18.61 31.10
CA GLU A 282 23.89 18.79 31.54
C GLU A 282 24.31 20.26 31.56
N MET A 283 23.80 21.09 30.65
CA MET A 283 24.03 22.54 30.66
C MET A 283 23.41 23.23 31.89
N GLY A 284 22.44 22.57 32.55
CA GLY A 284 22.00 22.91 33.91
C GLY A 284 21.21 24.22 34.03
N GLN A 285 21.35 24.85 35.20
CA GLN A 285 20.56 26.02 35.58
C GLN A 285 20.70 27.17 34.58
N GLY A 286 19.57 27.76 34.22
CA GLY A 286 19.50 28.87 33.26
C GLY A 286 19.15 28.45 31.83
N PHE A 287 18.93 27.16 31.56
CA PHE A 287 18.40 26.66 30.28
C PHE A 287 16.96 26.12 30.39
N ASP A 288 16.29 26.29 31.53
CA ASP A 288 14.91 25.85 31.76
C ASP A 288 13.88 26.53 30.86
N SER A 289 14.24 27.67 30.25
CA SER A 289 13.40 28.37 29.26
C SER A 289 13.45 27.75 27.86
N VAL A 290 14.40 26.84 27.59
CA VAL A 290 14.50 26.18 26.27
C VAL A 290 13.40 25.12 26.17
N LEU A 291 12.51 25.31 25.20
CA LEU A 291 11.48 24.34 24.85
C LEU A 291 12.07 23.33 23.86
N LEU A 292 12.12 22.06 24.24
CA LEU A 292 12.68 20.98 23.42
C LEU A 292 11.60 19.95 23.09
N VAL A 293 11.52 19.56 21.82
CA VAL A 293 10.76 18.39 21.36
C VAL A 293 11.72 17.39 20.74
N SER A 294 11.92 16.24 21.37
CA SER A 294 12.74 15.14 20.82
C SER A 294 11.86 14.08 20.17
N LEU A 295 12.17 13.71 18.93
CA LEU A 295 11.42 12.75 18.10
C LEU A 295 12.21 11.46 17.90
N ASN A 296 11.53 10.31 17.97
CA ASN A 296 12.15 9.02 17.66
C ASN A 296 11.15 8.03 17.04
N SER A 297 11.64 6.98 16.36
CA SER A 297 10.79 5.99 15.69
C SER A 297 11.44 4.60 15.58
N ILE A 298 10.62 3.56 15.70
CA ILE A 298 11.01 2.16 15.44
C ILE A 298 11.37 1.89 13.96
N SER A 299 11.06 2.84 13.07
CA SER A 299 11.21 2.64 11.63
C SER A 299 12.68 2.47 11.20
N LYS A 300 13.62 3.03 11.96
CA LYS A 300 15.03 3.16 11.61
C LYS A 300 15.90 2.33 12.57
N GLY A 301 17.22 2.50 12.55
CA GLY A 301 18.10 1.68 13.39
C GLY A 301 18.26 0.25 12.89
N PHE A 302 18.82 -0.57 13.77
CA PHE A 302 18.83 -2.02 13.59
C PHE A 302 17.45 -2.65 13.79
N PHE A 303 16.47 -1.90 14.31
CA PHE A 303 15.07 -2.33 14.40
C PHE A 303 14.44 -2.45 13.01
N GLY A 304 14.40 -1.35 12.26
CA GLY A 304 13.95 -1.33 10.86
C GLY A 304 12.46 -1.66 10.64
N GLU A 305 11.61 -1.50 11.65
CA GLU A 305 10.19 -1.90 11.65
C GLU A 305 9.28 -0.81 11.06
N CYS A 306 9.60 -0.33 9.85
CA CYS A 306 8.90 0.77 9.18
C CYS A 306 7.37 0.57 9.10
N GLY A 307 6.91 -0.67 8.86
CA GLY A 307 5.50 -1.01 8.72
C GLY A 307 4.72 -1.03 10.03
N ARG A 308 5.40 -1.11 11.19
CA ARG A 308 4.76 -1.11 12.52
C ARG A 308 4.28 0.27 12.96
N ARG A 309 4.76 1.33 12.28
CA ARG A 309 4.36 2.71 12.55
C ARG A 309 4.47 3.05 14.04
N GLY A 310 5.58 2.73 14.70
CA GLY A 310 5.82 3.09 16.10
C GLY A 310 6.76 4.29 16.25
N GLY A 311 6.45 5.21 17.16
CA GLY A 311 7.31 6.34 17.48
C GLY A 311 6.84 7.10 18.72
N TYR A 312 7.59 8.11 19.10
CA TYR A 312 7.23 9.01 20.20
C TYR A 312 7.79 10.42 19.99
N MET A 313 7.19 11.38 20.68
CA MET A 313 7.81 12.67 20.97
C MET A 313 7.85 12.93 22.47
N GLU A 314 8.95 13.51 22.95
CA GLU A 314 9.09 14.03 24.32
C GLU A 314 9.10 15.55 24.30
N CYS A 315 8.25 16.19 25.11
CA CYS A 315 8.18 17.65 25.23
C CYS A 315 8.78 18.11 26.57
N VAL A 316 9.97 18.71 26.54
CA VAL A 316 10.69 19.18 27.73
C VAL A 316 10.48 20.67 27.94
N ASN A 317 10.22 21.07 29.19
CA ASN A 317 9.99 22.45 29.66
C ASN A 317 8.72 23.15 29.13
N PHE A 318 7.81 22.41 28.47
CA PHE A 318 6.53 22.97 28.04
C PHE A 318 5.58 23.22 29.23
N SER A 319 4.92 24.37 29.24
CA SER A 319 3.92 24.70 30.26
C SER A 319 2.71 23.76 30.19
N ALA A 320 2.02 23.57 31.32
CA ALA A 320 0.83 22.71 31.40
C ALA A 320 -0.22 23.10 30.35
N GLY A 321 -0.51 24.40 30.21
CA GLY A 321 -1.49 24.90 29.24
C GLY A 321 -1.12 24.58 27.78
N VAL A 322 0.17 24.61 27.42
CA VAL A 322 0.58 24.19 26.07
C VAL A 322 0.46 22.67 25.89
N LYS A 323 0.85 21.89 26.90
CA LYS A 323 0.69 20.42 26.89
C LYS A 323 -0.77 20.00 26.78
N GLU A 324 -1.71 20.73 27.38
CA GLU A 324 -3.15 20.50 27.23
C GLU A 324 -3.62 20.72 25.78
N GLN A 325 -3.12 21.74 25.09
CA GLN A 325 -3.46 21.94 23.67
C GLN A 325 -2.88 20.84 22.78
N LEU A 326 -1.66 20.38 23.06
CA LEU A 326 -1.07 19.23 22.36
C LEU A 326 -1.86 17.94 22.63
N TYR A 327 -2.31 17.72 23.87
CA TYR A 327 -3.17 16.60 24.22
C TYR A 327 -4.52 16.67 23.47
N LYS A 328 -5.15 17.85 23.44
CA LYS A 328 -6.38 18.08 22.67
C LYS A 328 -6.18 17.78 21.18
N LEU A 329 -5.03 18.11 20.61
CA LEU A 329 -4.74 17.81 19.21
C LEU A 329 -4.54 16.29 18.99
N ALA A 330 -3.83 15.62 19.89
CA ALA A 330 -3.61 14.19 19.82
C ALA A 330 -4.93 13.39 19.97
N SER A 331 -5.84 13.83 20.84
CA SER A 331 -7.10 13.12 21.12
C SER A 331 -8.10 13.12 19.97
N ILE A 332 -7.96 14.02 18.99
CA ILE A 332 -8.79 14.03 17.77
C ILE A 332 -8.66 12.71 17.00
N ASN A 333 -7.49 12.07 17.04
CA ASN A 333 -7.24 10.78 16.39
C ASN A 333 -7.44 9.58 17.33
N LEU A 334 -8.02 9.79 18.51
CA LEU A 334 -8.16 8.81 19.59
C LEU A 334 -6.81 8.37 20.18
N CYS A 335 -6.06 7.48 19.52
CA CYS A 335 -4.72 7.04 19.92
C CYS A 335 -3.94 6.45 18.73
N PRO A 336 -2.59 6.39 18.77
CA PRO A 336 -1.81 5.64 17.77
C PRO A 336 -2.02 4.12 17.90
N ASN A 337 -1.62 3.35 16.89
CA ASN A 337 -1.79 1.90 16.90
C ASN A 337 -1.01 1.20 18.02
N LEU A 338 -1.65 0.28 18.77
CA LEU A 338 -1.06 -0.33 19.98
C LEU A 338 0.19 -1.18 19.69
N ASN A 339 0.25 -1.86 18.54
CA ASN A 339 1.45 -2.62 18.16
C ASN A 339 2.66 -1.70 17.94
N GLY A 340 2.45 -0.52 17.34
CA GLY A 340 3.47 0.52 17.21
C GLY A 340 3.89 1.11 18.56
N GLN A 341 2.95 1.27 19.49
CA GLN A 341 3.24 1.70 20.87
C GLN A 341 4.11 0.69 21.62
N ILE A 342 3.74 -0.61 21.58
CA ILE A 342 4.50 -1.71 22.18
C ILE A 342 5.90 -1.81 21.55
N CYS A 343 6.01 -1.65 20.23
CA CYS A 343 7.31 -1.56 19.55
C CYS A 343 8.16 -0.41 20.07
N ALA A 344 7.60 0.81 20.19
CA ALA A 344 8.34 1.96 20.69
C ALA A 344 8.81 1.75 22.15
N ALA A 345 7.98 1.10 22.98
CA ALA A 345 8.34 0.70 24.33
C ALA A 345 9.49 -0.31 24.36
N MET A 346 9.43 -1.36 23.52
CA MET A 346 10.52 -2.35 23.41
C MET A 346 11.81 -1.77 22.81
N MET A 347 11.71 -0.79 21.92
CA MET A 347 12.86 -0.05 21.38
C MET A 347 13.69 0.60 22.50
N MET A 348 12.99 1.20 23.46
CA MET A 348 13.59 1.93 24.56
C MET A 348 13.85 1.04 25.78
N ASN A 349 13.17 -0.10 25.87
CA ASN A 349 13.31 -1.11 26.91
C ASN A 349 13.53 -2.52 26.34
N PRO A 350 14.64 -2.77 25.63
CA PRO A 350 14.96 -4.09 25.07
C PRO A 350 15.34 -5.09 26.19
N PRO A 351 15.54 -6.38 25.87
CA PRO A 351 16.15 -7.35 26.79
C PRO A 351 17.49 -6.83 27.33
N GLN A 352 17.79 -7.17 28.58
CA GLN A 352 19.00 -6.79 29.30
C GLN A 352 19.91 -8.00 29.50
N GLU A 353 21.19 -7.74 29.79
CA GLU A 353 22.11 -8.81 30.14
C GLU A 353 21.59 -9.63 31.34
N GLY A 354 21.52 -10.95 31.17
CA GLY A 354 20.88 -11.87 32.12
C GLY A 354 19.49 -12.35 31.68
N ASP A 355 18.79 -11.63 30.80
CA ASP A 355 17.53 -12.09 30.23
C ASP A 355 17.75 -13.26 29.23
N PRO A 356 16.92 -14.31 29.23
CA PRO A 356 17.09 -15.44 28.32
C PRO A 356 17.06 -15.10 26.83
N SER A 357 16.33 -14.06 26.40
CA SER A 357 16.34 -13.62 25.00
C SER A 357 17.49 -12.67 24.62
N TYR A 358 18.25 -12.16 25.61
CA TYR A 358 19.30 -11.16 25.37
C TYR A 358 20.45 -11.64 24.46
N PRO A 359 21.00 -12.86 24.60
CA PRO A 359 22.12 -13.29 23.75
C PRO A 359 21.78 -13.22 22.25
N LEU A 360 20.60 -13.70 21.86
CA LEU A 360 20.13 -13.63 20.47
C LEU A 360 19.88 -12.18 20.04
N PHE A 361 19.23 -11.38 20.88
CA PHE A 361 19.00 -9.97 20.60
C PHE A 361 20.31 -9.19 20.37
N ALA A 362 21.32 -9.43 21.21
CA ALA A 362 22.64 -8.80 21.11
C ALA A 362 23.37 -9.22 19.82
N GLU A 363 23.31 -10.50 19.46
CA GLU A 363 23.86 -11.03 18.21
C GLU A 363 23.19 -10.38 16.99
N GLU A 364 21.86 -10.38 16.92
CA GLU A 364 21.09 -9.77 15.83
C GLU A 364 21.42 -8.28 15.67
N ARG A 365 21.44 -7.54 16.78
CA ARG A 365 21.81 -6.12 16.82
C ARG A 365 23.21 -5.90 16.26
N ALA A 366 24.20 -6.63 16.76
CA ALA A 366 25.60 -6.48 16.34
C ALA A 366 25.79 -6.83 14.85
N ALA A 367 25.15 -7.91 14.39
CA ALA A 367 25.20 -8.33 12.99
C ALA A 367 24.59 -7.28 12.05
N ILE A 368 23.44 -6.70 12.40
CA ILE A 368 22.79 -5.68 11.59
C ILE A 368 23.62 -4.39 11.55
N LEU A 369 24.08 -3.88 12.71
CA LEU A 369 24.85 -2.64 12.78
C LEU A 369 26.21 -2.76 12.08
N SER A 370 26.93 -3.88 12.27
CA SER A 370 28.19 -4.13 11.55
C SER A 370 27.98 -4.19 10.04
N SER A 371 26.88 -4.82 9.58
CA SER A 371 26.55 -4.84 8.17
C SER A 371 26.15 -3.47 7.62
N LEU A 372 25.50 -2.61 8.41
CA LEU A 372 25.19 -1.23 8.00
C LEU A 372 26.47 -0.39 7.90
N LYS A 373 27.35 -0.44 8.91
CA LYS A 373 28.66 0.26 8.91
C LYS A 373 29.50 -0.13 7.69
N ARG A 374 29.62 -1.44 7.42
CA ARG A 374 30.38 -1.95 6.26
C ARG A 374 29.79 -1.44 4.94
N ARG A 375 28.46 -1.47 4.77
CA ARG A 375 27.81 -1.01 3.54
C ARG A 375 27.94 0.51 3.36
N ALA A 376 27.84 1.29 4.44
CA ALA A 376 28.07 2.73 4.41
C ALA A 376 29.46 3.06 3.85
N LYS A 377 30.51 2.42 4.38
CA LYS A 377 31.88 2.61 3.87
C LYS A 377 32.04 2.16 2.42
N MET A 378 31.42 1.05 2.04
CA MET A 378 31.46 0.57 0.65
C MET A 378 30.85 1.56 -0.34
N VAL A 379 29.72 2.18 0.00
CA VAL A 379 29.07 3.19 -0.85
C VAL A 379 29.90 4.46 -0.91
N GLU A 380 30.42 4.93 0.21
CA GLU A 380 31.36 6.07 0.27
C GLU A 380 32.58 5.83 -0.65
N ASP A 381 33.25 4.68 -0.53
CA ASP A 381 34.41 4.32 -1.34
C ASP A 381 34.07 4.19 -2.83
N ALA A 382 32.90 3.65 -3.16
CA ALA A 382 32.47 3.48 -4.55
C ALA A 382 32.19 4.84 -5.20
N MET A 383 31.48 5.74 -4.51
CA MET A 383 31.16 7.07 -5.02
C MET A 383 32.43 7.89 -5.25
N ASN A 384 33.36 7.90 -4.29
CA ASN A 384 34.62 8.66 -4.40
C ASN A 384 35.59 8.14 -5.47
N LYS A 385 35.35 6.95 -6.05
CA LYS A 385 36.12 6.43 -7.18
C LYS A 385 35.55 6.82 -8.54
N MET A 386 34.33 7.35 -8.59
CA MET A 386 33.68 7.73 -9.85
C MET A 386 34.20 9.07 -10.34
N GLU A 387 34.41 9.19 -11.65
CA GLU A 387 34.79 10.46 -12.28
C GLU A 387 33.70 11.52 -12.06
N GLY A 388 34.10 12.69 -11.55
CA GLY A 388 33.20 13.80 -11.30
C GLY A 388 32.24 13.60 -10.12
N VAL A 389 32.47 12.62 -9.24
CA VAL A 389 31.65 12.40 -8.03
C VAL A 389 32.51 12.53 -6.77
N SER A 390 31.97 13.21 -5.76
CA SER A 390 32.55 13.28 -4.41
C SER A 390 31.50 12.93 -3.36
N CYS A 391 31.89 12.23 -2.31
CA CYS A 391 31.00 11.84 -1.23
C CYS A 391 31.67 12.05 0.13
N ASN A 392 31.02 12.82 1.00
CA ASN A 392 31.40 12.92 2.40
C ASN A 392 31.25 11.58 3.12
N SER A 393 31.93 11.45 4.26
CA SER A 393 31.81 10.25 5.07
C SER A 393 30.41 10.09 5.64
N VAL A 394 29.91 8.86 5.62
CA VAL A 394 28.62 8.50 6.20
C VAL A 394 28.85 8.17 7.67
N GLU A 395 28.83 9.20 8.52
CA GLU A 395 29.11 9.06 9.97
C GLU A 395 28.03 8.25 10.70
N GLY A 396 26.79 8.28 10.22
CA GLY A 396 25.63 7.60 10.78
C GLY A 396 24.46 7.48 9.80
N SER A 397 23.24 7.28 10.33
CA SER A 397 22.00 7.18 9.53
C SER A 397 22.03 6.00 8.53
N MET A 398 21.40 6.14 7.36
CA MET A 398 21.31 5.11 6.32
C MET A 398 21.63 5.62 4.92
N TYR A 399 22.04 6.88 4.78
CA TYR A 399 22.12 7.56 3.48
C TYR A 399 23.50 8.12 3.23
N ALA A 400 23.87 8.13 1.95
CA ALA A 400 24.94 8.95 1.42
C ALA A 400 24.32 10.05 0.55
N PHE A 401 24.99 11.20 0.49
CA PHE A 401 24.56 12.35 -0.30
C PHE A 401 25.70 12.83 -1.22
N PRO A 402 26.13 12.01 -2.21
CA PRO A 402 27.21 12.34 -3.11
C PRO A 402 26.90 13.52 -4.03
N ARG A 403 27.86 14.42 -4.17
CA ARG A 403 27.88 15.51 -5.15
C ARG A 403 28.38 15.00 -6.49
N ILE A 404 27.70 15.43 -7.54
CA ILE A 404 27.99 15.07 -8.93
C ILE A 404 28.28 16.36 -9.71
N THR A 405 29.46 16.43 -10.32
CA THR A 405 29.83 17.52 -11.22
C THR A 405 29.36 17.17 -12.62
N LEU A 406 28.24 17.78 -13.03
CA LEU A 406 27.70 17.62 -14.38
C LEU A 406 28.33 18.64 -15.35
N PRO A 407 28.56 18.26 -16.63
CA PRO A 407 28.99 19.21 -17.66
C PRO A 407 27.92 20.27 -17.92
N ASP A 408 28.34 21.50 -18.28
CA ASP A 408 27.43 22.62 -18.56
C ASP A 408 26.35 22.27 -19.58
N LYS A 409 26.71 21.52 -20.64
CA LYS A 409 25.79 21.03 -21.65
C LYS A 409 24.65 20.19 -21.06
N ALA A 410 24.94 19.32 -20.09
CA ALA A 410 23.92 18.49 -19.44
C ALA A 410 22.97 19.33 -18.58
N VAL A 411 23.49 20.39 -17.94
CA VAL A 411 22.69 21.34 -17.17
C VAL A 411 21.78 22.16 -18.10
N GLU A 412 22.32 22.64 -19.22
CA GLU A 412 21.56 23.37 -20.24
C GLU A 412 20.46 22.50 -20.87
N ASP A 413 20.76 21.24 -21.20
CA ASP A 413 19.80 20.32 -21.80
C ASP A 413 18.68 19.93 -20.83
N ALA A 414 18.97 19.82 -19.53
CA ALA A 414 17.94 19.65 -18.51
C ALA A 414 17.04 20.90 -18.41
N LYS A 415 17.65 22.10 -18.45
CA LYS A 415 16.91 23.37 -18.43
C LYS A 415 15.99 23.52 -19.65
N LYS A 416 16.42 23.11 -20.85
CA LYS A 416 15.57 23.08 -22.07
C LYS A 416 14.35 22.15 -21.92
N GLN A 417 14.45 21.12 -21.09
CA GLN A 417 13.36 20.20 -20.77
C GLN A 417 12.46 20.68 -19.62
N GLY A 418 12.76 21.83 -19.01
CA GLY A 418 12.06 22.32 -17.82
C GLY A 418 12.25 21.41 -16.60
N LYS A 419 13.40 20.72 -16.50
CA LYS A 419 13.75 19.82 -15.41
C LYS A 419 15.08 20.23 -14.78
N SER A 420 15.29 19.86 -13.51
CA SER A 420 16.59 20.02 -12.85
C SER A 420 17.58 18.97 -13.36
N ALA A 421 18.87 19.32 -13.37
CA ALA A 421 19.92 18.47 -13.92
C ALA A 421 20.07 17.13 -13.16
N ASP A 422 19.92 17.18 -11.84
CA ASP A 422 19.92 16.00 -10.96
C ASP A 422 18.73 15.06 -11.20
N PHE A 423 17.54 15.59 -11.51
CA PHE A 423 16.36 14.81 -11.86
C PHE A 423 16.60 14.05 -13.16
N VAL A 424 17.12 14.72 -14.19
CA VAL A 424 17.45 14.09 -15.47
C VAL A 424 18.52 13.02 -15.27
N TYR A 425 19.56 13.31 -14.47
CA TYR A 425 20.58 12.33 -14.12
C TYR A 425 20.00 11.08 -13.43
N CYS A 426 19.17 11.25 -12.39
CA CYS A 426 18.56 10.13 -11.67
C CYS A 426 17.61 9.32 -12.56
N MET A 427 16.87 9.98 -13.46
CA MET A 427 16.00 9.31 -14.43
C MET A 427 16.81 8.46 -15.41
N GLN A 428 17.92 8.99 -15.95
CA GLN A 428 18.79 8.24 -16.84
C GLN A 428 19.50 7.09 -16.13
N LEU A 429 19.88 7.28 -14.87
CA LEU A 429 20.44 6.22 -14.03
C LEU A 429 19.45 5.07 -13.89
N LEU A 430 18.19 5.38 -13.59
CA LEU A 430 17.11 4.39 -13.51
C LEU A 430 16.92 3.66 -14.85
N ASP A 431 16.81 4.39 -15.96
CA ASP A 431 16.56 3.84 -17.29
C ASP A 431 17.66 2.89 -17.78
N LYS A 432 18.91 3.11 -17.35
CA LYS A 432 20.05 2.29 -17.77
C LYS A 432 20.39 1.16 -16.80
N THR A 433 20.12 1.33 -15.51
CA THR A 433 20.67 0.44 -14.47
C THR A 433 19.63 -0.20 -13.58
N GLY A 434 18.39 0.30 -13.60
CA GLY A 434 17.34 -0.08 -12.67
C GLY A 434 17.56 0.46 -11.25
N ILE A 435 18.58 1.29 -11.01
CA ILE A 435 18.87 1.86 -9.69
C ILE A 435 17.98 3.09 -9.48
N VAL A 436 17.21 3.07 -8.39
CA VAL A 436 16.31 4.16 -8.01
C VAL A 436 17.01 5.05 -6.98
N THR A 437 17.28 6.31 -7.31
CA THR A 437 17.83 7.32 -6.38
C THR A 437 16.86 8.49 -6.25
N VAL A 438 17.11 9.40 -5.30
CA VAL A 438 16.32 10.65 -5.17
C VAL A 438 17.21 11.83 -5.55
N PRO A 439 16.76 12.72 -6.47
CA PRO A 439 17.53 13.90 -6.86
C PRO A 439 17.65 14.87 -5.68
N GLY A 440 18.79 15.56 -5.55
CA GLY A 440 19.09 16.50 -4.47
C GLY A 440 18.10 17.66 -4.38
N SER A 441 17.54 18.09 -5.51
CA SER A 441 16.46 19.07 -5.62
C SER A 441 15.23 18.69 -4.78
N GLY A 442 14.99 17.39 -4.57
CA GLY A 442 13.95 16.91 -3.69
C GLY A 442 14.18 17.18 -2.20
N PHE A 443 15.42 17.47 -1.80
CA PHE A 443 15.83 17.81 -0.42
C PHE A 443 16.13 19.31 -0.27
N GLN A 444 16.01 20.09 -1.35
CA GLN A 444 16.64 21.40 -1.54
C GLN A 444 18.17 21.32 -1.41
N GLN A 445 18.88 22.21 -2.10
CA GLN A 445 20.35 22.23 -2.11
C GLN A 445 20.84 23.60 -2.59
N GLU A 446 22.08 23.95 -2.24
CA GLU A 446 22.80 25.01 -2.94
C GLU A 446 22.96 24.66 -4.44
N PRO A 447 23.26 25.63 -5.33
CA PRO A 447 23.45 25.40 -6.77
C PRO A 447 24.60 24.40 -7.09
N ALA A 448 24.31 23.11 -6.92
CA ALA A 448 25.14 21.96 -7.21
C ALA A 448 24.21 20.79 -7.54
N THR A 449 24.68 19.81 -8.31
CA THR A 449 23.91 18.59 -8.57
C THR A 449 24.30 17.56 -7.50
N VAL A 450 23.42 17.31 -6.53
CA VAL A 450 23.62 16.27 -5.52
C VAL A 450 22.56 15.18 -5.70
N VAL A 451 22.87 13.94 -5.32
CA VAL A 451 21.93 12.81 -5.38
C VAL A 451 21.90 12.12 -4.02
N SER A 452 20.70 11.84 -3.50
CA SER A 452 20.55 10.98 -2.32
C SER A 452 20.40 9.53 -2.71
N MET A 453 21.14 8.69 -2.00
CA MET A 453 21.00 7.25 -2.10
C MET A 453 21.15 6.55 -0.75
N ILE A 454 20.43 5.46 -0.59
CA ILE A 454 20.59 4.59 0.56
C ILE A 454 21.95 3.91 0.51
N ALA A 455 22.75 4.15 1.55
CA ALA A 455 24.04 3.52 1.75
C ALA A 455 23.91 2.05 2.21
N SER A 456 22.72 1.61 2.62
CA SER A 456 22.42 0.27 3.15
C SER A 456 21.79 -0.72 2.16
N ALA A 457 21.65 -0.40 0.87
CA ALA A 457 21.02 -1.30 -0.09
C ALA A 457 21.75 -2.66 -0.12
N SER A 458 21.02 -3.76 -0.24
CA SER A 458 21.56 -5.12 -0.41
C SER A 458 22.16 -5.31 -1.80
N MET A 459 23.16 -4.49 -2.11
CA MET A 459 23.99 -4.63 -3.29
C MET A 459 25.27 -5.34 -2.86
N THR A 460 25.65 -6.39 -3.60
CA THR A 460 27.04 -6.86 -3.55
C THR A 460 27.91 -5.78 -4.19
N ARG A 461 29.12 -5.56 -3.66
CA ARG A 461 30.10 -4.59 -4.21
C ARG A 461 30.21 -4.72 -5.74
N ALA A 462 30.32 -5.96 -6.22
CA ALA A 462 30.41 -6.28 -7.64
C ALA A 462 29.19 -5.84 -8.47
N SER A 463 27.95 -5.98 -7.94
CA SER A 463 26.74 -5.56 -8.64
C SER A 463 26.61 -4.04 -8.75
N MET A 464 27.07 -3.33 -7.73
CA MET A 464 27.09 -1.87 -7.69
C MET A 464 28.16 -1.33 -8.61
N ASP A 465 29.39 -1.81 -8.47
CA ASP A 465 30.52 -1.41 -9.30
C ASP A 465 30.24 -1.71 -10.78
N THR A 466 29.65 -2.85 -11.13
CA THR A 466 29.32 -3.19 -12.54
C THR A 466 28.23 -2.28 -13.12
N ARG A 467 27.13 -2.07 -12.40
CA ARG A 467 26.01 -1.24 -12.90
C ARG A 467 26.38 0.24 -12.94
N ILE A 468 27.10 0.73 -11.93
CA ILE A 468 27.57 2.10 -11.87
C ILE A 468 28.70 2.35 -12.88
N ALA A 469 29.67 1.44 -13.04
CA ALA A 469 30.71 1.57 -14.06
C ALA A 469 30.14 1.49 -15.49
N SER A 470 29.04 0.76 -15.71
CA SER A 470 28.30 0.78 -16.99
C SER A 470 27.60 2.11 -17.26
N PHE A 471 27.32 2.89 -16.21
CA PHE A 471 26.77 4.23 -16.27
C PHE A 471 27.89 5.27 -16.18
N ASN A 472 28.65 5.43 -17.27
CA ASN A 472 29.60 6.53 -17.36
C ASN A 472 28.86 7.83 -17.71
N GLY A 473 28.25 8.45 -16.69
CA GLY A 473 27.31 9.57 -16.80
C GLY A 473 27.82 10.79 -17.57
N LEU A 474 29.14 10.91 -17.77
CA LEU A 474 29.78 11.99 -18.53
C LEU A 474 29.81 11.73 -20.05
N LYS A 475 29.87 10.47 -20.52
CA LYS A 475 29.95 10.13 -21.96
C LYS A 475 28.59 9.88 -22.62
N ALA A 476 27.51 9.83 -21.84
CA ALA A 476 26.16 9.59 -22.35
C ALA A 476 25.54 10.79 -23.11
N CYS A 477 26.19 11.95 -23.12
CA CYS A 477 25.71 13.16 -23.82
C CYS A 477 26.22 13.33 -25.26
N ASP A 478 26.97 12.35 -25.82
CA ASP A 478 27.60 12.46 -27.14
C ASP A 478 27.10 11.46 -28.21
N ARG A 479 26.08 10.65 -27.93
CA ARG A 479 25.54 9.69 -28.92
C ARG A 479 24.01 9.73 -29.04
N VAL A 480 23.49 10.85 -29.53
CA VAL A 480 22.17 10.91 -30.21
C VAL A 480 22.35 11.65 -31.54
N ALA A 481 23.23 11.12 -32.40
CA ALA A 481 23.38 11.56 -33.78
C ALA A 481 23.96 10.41 -34.61
N SER A 482 23.08 9.51 -35.06
CA SER A 482 23.19 8.67 -36.26
C SER A 482 22.54 7.31 -36.04
N ARG A 483 21.32 7.17 -36.55
CA ARG A 483 20.80 6.00 -37.29
C ARG A 483 19.35 6.29 -37.65
N ARG A 484 19.18 7.03 -38.76
CA ARG A 484 17.98 7.02 -39.59
C ARG A 484 18.19 6.00 -40.69
N ASN A 485 17.21 5.11 -40.86
CA ASN A 485 16.79 4.42 -42.10
C ASN A 485 15.48 3.69 -41.69
N VAL A 486 14.33 4.39 -41.68
CA VAL A 486 13.38 4.60 -42.79
C VAL A 486 12.79 3.29 -43.33
N LEU A 487 11.58 2.98 -42.88
CA LEU A 487 10.52 2.44 -43.74
C LEU A 487 9.28 3.32 -43.52
N SER A 488 8.80 3.84 -44.64
CA SER A 488 7.83 4.92 -44.81
C SER A 488 6.40 4.42 -44.93
N VAL A 489 5.45 5.14 -44.33
CA VAL A 489 4.07 5.25 -44.83
C VAL A 489 3.68 6.74 -44.83
N ALA A 490 3.05 7.18 -45.91
CA ALA A 490 2.81 8.56 -46.33
C ALA A 490 1.67 9.28 -45.54
N PRO A 491 1.49 10.61 -45.70
CA PRO A 491 0.94 11.50 -44.69
C PRO A 491 -0.58 11.67 -44.77
N SER A 492 -1.27 11.57 -43.63
CA SER A 492 -2.62 12.11 -43.46
C SER A 492 -2.56 13.29 -42.49
N THR A 493 -2.97 14.45 -42.98
CA THR A 493 -3.17 15.70 -42.23
C THR A 493 -3.98 15.49 -40.96
N VAL A 494 -3.35 15.62 -39.79
CA VAL A 494 -4.06 15.66 -38.50
C VAL A 494 -3.69 16.94 -37.76
N ARG A 495 -4.72 17.76 -37.52
CA ARG A 495 -4.67 18.98 -36.72
C ARG A 495 -4.17 18.68 -35.31
N THR A 496 -3.34 19.56 -34.79
CA THR A 496 -2.84 19.58 -33.41
C THR A 496 -4.00 19.55 -32.39
N ARG A 497 -4.17 18.42 -31.69
CA ARG A 497 -4.83 18.37 -30.38
C ARG A 497 -3.80 17.85 -29.38
N ALA A 498 -3.51 18.67 -28.38
CA ALA A 498 -2.72 18.28 -27.23
C ALA A 498 -3.51 17.26 -26.42
N ASP A 499 -2.94 16.07 -26.23
CA ASP A 499 -3.52 15.04 -25.37
C ASP A 499 -2.67 14.91 -24.11
N ARG A 500 -3.23 15.39 -22.99
CA ARG A 500 -2.71 15.17 -21.63
C ARG A 500 -3.56 14.05 -21.04
N SER A 501 -3.11 12.80 -21.14
CA SER A 501 -3.80 11.70 -20.47
C SER A 501 -3.41 11.68 -18.99
N ALA A 502 -4.19 12.40 -18.18
CA ALA A 502 -4.47 11.93 -16.83
C ALA A 502 -4.98 10.48 -16.94
N VAL A 503 -4.58 9.59 -16.03
CA VAL A 503 -5.39 8.40 -15.80
C VAL A 503 -6.66 8.90 -15.13
N VAL A 504 -7.64 9.26 -15.97
CA VAL A 504 -9.02 9.43 -15.57
C VAL A 504 -9.44 8.04 -15.11
N VAL A 505 -9.61 7.82 -13.81
CA VAL A 505 -10.47 6.71 -13.37
C VAL A 505 -11.85 7.11 -13.87
N GLU A 506 -12.31 6.49 -14.96
CA GLU A 506 -13.66 6.71 -15.43
C GLU A 506 -14.61 6.38 -14.28
N ALA A 507 -15.54 7.29 -13.99
CA ALA A 507 -16.47 7.11 -12.90
C ALA A 507 -17.43 5.96 -13.23
N ARG A 508 -17.13 4.75 -12.74
CA ARG A 508 -17.97 3.57 -12.97
C ARG A 508 -19.04 3.39 -11.90
N LYS A 509 -20.28 3.21 -12.36
CA LYS A 509 -21.41 2.81 -11.53
C LYS A 509 -21.60 1.30 -11.61
N VAL A 510 -21.58 0.64 -10.45
CA VAL A 510 -21.83 -0.79 -10.30
C VAL A 510 -23.11 -1.00 -9.49
N ALA A 511 -24.03 -1.82 -10.00
CA ALA A 511 -25.28 -2.17 -9.32
C ALA A 511 -25.22 -3.60 -8.78
N VAL A 512 -25.57 -3.80 -7.51
CA VAL A 512 -25.70 -5.13 -6.87
C VAL A 512 -27.18 -5.38 -6.60
N LEU A 513 -27.77 -6.35 -7.31
CA LEU A 513 -29.17 -6.72 -7.19
C LEU A 513 -29.33 -7.94 -6.27
N GLY A 514 -29.88 -7.73 -5.08
CA GLY A 514 -29.85 -8.70 -3.97
C GLY A 514 -28.82 -8.35 -2.89
N ALA A 515 -28.50 -7.06 -2.74
CA ALA A 515 -27.46 -6.55 -1.84
C ALA A 515 -27.78 -6.75 -0.34
N GLY A 516 -29.05 -6.95 0.02
CA GLY A 516 -29.48 -7.27 1.38
C GLY A 516 -29.27 -8.75 1.75
N GLY A 517 -29.06 -9.62 0.76
CA GLY A 517 -28.87 -11.06 0.96
C GLY A 517 -27.49 -11.46 1.50
N GLY A 518 -27.36 -12.72 1.93
CA GLY A 518 -26.12 -13.23 2.56
C GLY A 518 -24.88 -13.20 1.67
N ILE A 519 -25.03 -13.24 0.33
CA ILE A 519 -23.93 -12.99 -0.62
C ILE A 519 -23.80 -11.49 -0.90
N GLY A 520 -24.92 -10.79 -1.06
CA GLY A 520 -24.98 -9.38 -1.44
C GLY A 520 -24.25 -8.45 -0.47
N GLN A 521 -24.41 -8.64 0.83
CA GLN A 521 -23.76 -7.78 1.84
C GLN A 521 -22.22 -7.85 1.77
N PRO A 522 -21.57 -9.03 1.91
CA PRO A 522 -20.11 -9.12 1.81
C PRO A 522 -19.59 -8.76 0.42
N LEU A 523 -20.35 -9.04 -0.65
CA LEU A 523 -19.97 -8.63 -2.01
C LEU A 523 -19.94 -7.10 -2.12
N SER A 524 -20.95 -6.43 -1.57
CA SER A 524 -21.05 -4.97 -1.58
C SER A 524 -19.91 -4.33 -0.77
N LEU A 525 -19.49 -4.94 0.33
CA LEU A 525 -18.28 -4.51 1.08
C LEU A 525 -17.02 -4.60 0.21
N LEU A 526 -16.80 -5.72 -0.47
CA LEU A 526 -15.62 -5.91 -1.31
C LEU A 526 -15.62 -4.94 -2.51
N LEU A 527 -16.78 -4.68 -3.11
CA LEU A 527 -16.90 -3.70 -4.20
C LEU A 527 -16.73 -2.27 -3.70
N LYS A 528 -17.21 -1.94 -2.49
CA LYS A 528 -16.96 -0.64 -1.84
C LYS A 528 -15.46 -0.40 -1.65
N MET A 529 -14.67 -1.46 -1.44
CA MET A 529 -13.21 -1.38 -1.31
C MET A 529 -12.46 -1.33 -2.65
N ASN A 530 -13.14 -1.57 -3.78
CA ASN A 530 -12.50 -1.57 -5.10
C ASN A 530 -12.37 -0.13 -5.65
N GLU A 531 -11.14 0.30 -5.94
CA GLU A 531 -10.83 1.67 -6.39
C GLU A 531 -11.43 2.03 -7.75
N LYS A 532 -11.82 1.04 -8.57
CA LYS A 532 -12.47 1.25 -9.87
C LYS A 532 -13.97 1.50 -9.76
N VAL A 533 -14.56 1.27 -8.58
CA VAL A 533 -15.99 1.54 -8.32
C VAL A 533 -16.11 2.95 -7.75
N THR A 534 -16.86 3.82 -8.42
CA THR A 534 -17.08 5.20 -7.94
C THR A 534 -18.49 5.41 -7.40
N GLU A 535 -19.47 4.69 -7.95
CA GLU A 535 -20.84 4.63 -7.44
C GLU A 535 -21.25 3.16 -7.30
N LEU A 536 -21.64 2.77 -6.10
CA LEU A 536 -22.14 1.44 -5.77
C LEU A 536 -23.64 1.54 -5.43
N ALA A 537 -24.47 1.12 -6.37
CA ALA A 537 -25.92 1.09 -6.22
C ALA A 537 -26.38 -0.26 -5.66
N LEU A 538 -26.96 -0.24 -4.47
CA LEU A 538 -27.42 -1.44 -3.78
C LEU A 538 -28.93 -1.57 -3.92
N TYR A 539 -29.39 -2.65 -4.51
CA TYR A 539 -30.81 -2.95 -4.67
C TYR A 539 -31.20 -4.22 -3.91
N ASP A 540 -32.36 -4.18 -3.25
CA ASP A 540 -33.02 -5.38 -2.74
C ASP A 540 -34.52 -5.11 -2.55
N ILE A 541 -35.32 -6.17 -2.37
CA ILE A 541 -36.75 -6.03 -2.05
C ILE A 541 -36.96 -5.50 -0.61
N ALA A 542 -35.99 -5.71 0.29
CA ALA A 542 -36.05 -5.27 1.68
C ALA A 542 -34.64 -5.04 2.28
N ASN A 543 -34.58 -4.30 3.40
CA ASN A 543 -33.40 -4.17 4.29
C ASN A 543 -32.11 -3.58 3.69
N VAL A 544 -32.09 -3.16 2.42
CA VAL A 544 -30.87 -2.65 1.76
C VAL A 544 -30.43 -1.26 2.24
N LYS A 545 -31.35 -0.42 2.72
CA LYS A 545 -31.02 0.92 3.26
C LYS A 545 -30.08 0.83 4.48
N GLY A 546 -30.25 -0.18 5.34
CA GLY A 546 -29.36 -0.42 6.47
C GLY A 546 -27.96 -0.85 6.00
N VAL A 547 -27.89 -1.73 4.99
CA VAL A 547 -26.62 -2.18 4.40
C VAL A 547 -25.87 -1.01 3.77
N ALA A 548 -26.57 -0.13 3.04
CA ALA A 548 -25.95 1.05 2.45
C ALA A 548 -25.44 2.05 3.50
N ALA A 549 -26.19 2.26 4.58
CA ALA A 549 -25.76 3.10 5.69
C ALA A 549 -24.48 2.55 6.34
N ASP A 550 -24.43 1.25 6.62
CA ASP A 550 -23.24 0.58 7.17
C ASP A 550 -22.02 0.74 6.25
N LEU A 551 -22.18 0.40 4.97
CA LEU A 551 -21.11 0.53 3.97
C LEU A 551 -20.69 1.98 3.71
N SER A 552 -21.56 2.97 3.93
CA SER A 552 -21.22 4.38 3.76
C SER A 552 -20.14 4.85 4.75
N HIS A 553 -19.98 4.16 5.88
CA HIS A 553 -18.94 4.45 6.87
C HIS A 553 -17.56 3.91 6.47
N CYS A 554 -17.48 3.01 5.49
CA CYS A 554 -16.20 2.52 4.97
C CYS A 554 -15.47 3.66 4.25
N ASN A 555 -14.24 3.95 4.68
CA ASN A 555 -13.40 5.07 4.28
C ASN A 555 -12.76 4.91 2.89
N THR A 556 -13.58 4.65 1.87
CA THR A 556 -13.17 4.48 0.47
C THR A 556 -13.93 5.46 -0.42
N PRO A 557 -13.39 5.87 -1.59
CA PRO A 557 -13.96 6.94 -2.40
C PRO A 557 -15.29 6.58 -3.09
N SER A 558 -15.62 5.29 -3.24
CA SER A 558 -16.88 4.82 -3.81
C SER A 558 -18.07 5.34 -2.98
N LYS A 559 -19.01 6.03 -3.63
CA LYS A 559 -20.28 6.45 -3.03
C LYS A 559 -21.27 5.29 -3.04
N VAL A 560 -22.10 5.18 -2.01
CA VAL A 560 -23.10 4.11 -1.90
C VAL A 560 -24.50 4.71 -1.95
N SER A 561 -25.37 4.12 -2.76
CA SER A 561 -26.80 4.43 -2.82
C SER A 561 -27.62 3.16 -2.58
N ALA A 562 -28.82 3.30 -2.02
CA ALA A 562 -29.70 2.18 -1.70
C ALA A 562 -31.07 2.35 -2.36
N TYR A 563 -31.61 1.25 -2.88
CA TYR A 563 -32.86 1.19 -3.63
C TYR A 563 -33.70 -0.01 -3.15
N THR A 564 -34.80 0.24 -2.48
CA THR A 564 -35.68 -0.77 -1.89
C THR A 564 -36.96 -0.95 -2.70
N GLY A 565 -37.21 -2.20 -3.12
CA GLY A 565 -38.47 -2.59 -3.75
C GLY A 565 -38.59 -2.22 -5.23
N PRO A 566 -39.58 -2.79 -5.96
CA PRO A 566 -39.64 -2.74 -7.43
C PRO A 566 -39.62 -1.32 -8.02
N ASP A 567 -40.25 -0.35 -7.34
CA ASP A 567 -40.36 1.03 -7.82
C ASP A 567 -39.01 1.77 -7.83
N GLU A 568 -38.07 1.37 -6.97
CA GLU A 568 -36.74 1.98 -6.87
C GLU A 568 -35.70 1.27 -7.77
N LEU A 569 -36.04 0.14 -8.41
CA LEU A 569 -35.13 -0.65 -9.27
C LEU A 569 -34.53 0.17 -10.41
N ALA A 570 -35.33 1.05 -11.01
CA ALA A 570 -34.88 1.93 -12.09
C ALA A 570 -33.70 2.83 -11.64
N GLY A 571 -33.73 3.34 -10.41
CA GLY A 571 -32.68 4.18 -9.85
C GLY A 571 -31.36 3.43 -9.64
N ALA A 572 -31.45 2.16 -9.24
CA ALA A 572 -30.27 1.30 -9.09
C ALA A 572 -29.59 1.02 -10.43
N LEU A 573 -30.38 0.74 -11.47
CA LEU A 573 -29.89 0.30 -12.77
C LEU A 573 -29.46 1.44 -13.70
N THR A 574 -30.15 2.59 -13.66
CA THR A 574 -29.86 3.69 -14.58
C THR A 574 -28.40 4.15 -14.48
N GLY A 575 -27.69 4.08 -15.61
CA GLY A 575 -26.27 4.46 -15.71
C GLY A 575 -25.28 3.42 -15.19
N ALA A 576 -25.74 2.24 -14.73
CA ALA A 576 -24.84 1.16 -14.34
C ALA A 576 -24.09 0.62 -15.58
N GLU A 577 -22.79 0.41 -15.43
CA GLU A 577 -21.94 -0.23 -16.45
C GLU A 577 -21.70 -1.70 -16.15
N LEU A 578 -21.80 -2.08 -14.87
CA LEU A 578 -21.73 -3.45 -14.40
C LEU A 578 -22.89 -3.71 -13.44
N VAL A 579 -23.66 -4.77 -13.70
CA VAL A 579 -24.76 -5.25 -12.86
C VAL A 579 -24.40 -6.64 -12.35
N ILE A 580 -24.43 -6.83 -11.04
CA ILE A 580 -24.12 -8.11 -10.41
C ILE A 580 -25.38 -8.61 -9.71
N ILE A 581 -25.81 -9.84 -10.03
CA ILE A 581 -27.07 -10.41 -9.58
C ILE A 581 -26.81 -11.62 -8.66
N PRO A 582 -26.57 -11.39 -7.35
CA PRO A 582 -26.65 -12.43 -6.32
C PRO A 582 -28.07 -12.73 -5.84
N ALA A 583 -29.08 -11.96 -6.26
CA ALA A 583 -30.46 -12.13 -5.82
C ALA A 583 -30.98 -13.55 -6.03
N GLY A 584 -31.58 -14.11 -4.99
CA GLY A 584 -32.15 -15.43 -5.02
C GLY A 584 -32.45 -15.90 -3.61
N VAL A 585 -33.28 -16.93 -3.49
CA VAL A 585 -33.54 -17.57 -2.22
C VAL A 585 -32.58 -18.75 -2.03
N PRO A 586 -32.04 -18.96 -0.81
CA PRO A 586 -31.33 -20.20 -0.51
C PRO A 586 -32.32 -21.36 -0.49
N ARG A 587 -31.83 -22.57 -0.76
CA ARG A 587 -32.63 -23.78 -0.60
C ARG A 587 -33.03 -23.93 0.87
N LYS A 588 -34.33 -24.00 1.14
CA LYS A 588 -34.88 -24.26 2.48
C LYS A 588 -35.17 -25.76 2.68
N PRO A 589 -35.13 -26.28 3.93
CA PRO A 589 -35.62 -27.63 4.22
C PRO A 589 -37.02 -27.85 3.65
N GLY A 590 -37.25 -28.98 2.97
CA GLY A 590 -38.53 -29.30 2.32
C GLY A 590 -38.71 -28.76 0.90
N MET A 591 -37.83 -27.88 0.41
CA MET A 591 -37.89 -27.35 -0.96
C MET A 591 -37.24 -28.31 -1.97
N THR A 592 -37.96 -28.63 -3.06
CA THR A 592 -37.43 -29.45 -4.15
C THR A 592 -36.43 -28.65 -5.01
N ARG A 593 -35.69 -29.33 -5.88
CA ARG A 593 -34.79 -28.65 -6.84
C ARG A 593 -35.58 -27.79 -7.83
N ASP A 594 -36.76 -28.25 -8.24
CA ASP A 594 -37.61 -27.55 -9.20
C ASP A 594 -38.29 -26.33 -8.57
N ASP A 595 -38.69 -26.40 -7.29
CA ASP A 595 -39.21 -25.23 -6.57
C ASP A 595 -38.18 -24.10 -6.50
N LEU A 596 -36.94 -24.46 -6.13
CA LEU A 596 -35.84 -23.50 -6.04
C LEU A 596 -35.54 -22.89 -7.42
N PHE A 597 -35.51 -23.73 -8.46
CA PHE A 597 -35.33 -23.28 -9.83
C PHE A 597 -36.42 -22.27 -10.23
N ASN A 598 -37.70 -22.60 -10.05
CA ASN A 598 -38.80 -21.73 -10.47
C ASN A 598 -38.79 -20.37 -9.74
N ILE A 599 -38.50 -20.35 -8.43
CA ILE A 599 -38.42 -19.10 -7.66
C ILE A 599 -37.28 -18.23 -8.17
N ASN A 600 -36.06 -18.77 -8.26
CA ASN A 600 -34.91 -17.98 -8.67
C ASN A 600 -34.98 -17.60 -10.15
N ALA A 601 -35.55 -18.45 -11.00
CA ALA A 601 -35.81 -18.14 -12.41
C ALA A 601 -36.77 -16.95 -12.55
N GLY A 602 -37.84 -16.88 -11.75
CA GLY A 602 -38.74 -15.73 -11.72
C GLY A 602 -38.07 -14.44 -11.24
N ILE A 603 -37.24 -14.52 -10.19
CA ILE A 603 -36.45 -13.38 -9.69
C ILE A 603 -35.50 -12.87 -10.78
N VAL A 604 -34.73 -13.76 -11.41
CA VAL A 604 -33.78 -13.39 -12.46
C VAL A 604 -34.48 -12.82 -13.69
N LYS A 605 -35.61 -13.40 -14.10
CA LYS A 605 -36.44 -12.86 -15.20
C LYS A 605 -36.83 -11.41 -14.94
N ALA A 606 -37.40 -11.11 -13.77
CA ALA A 606 -37.83 -9.74 -13.42
C ALA A 606 -36.65 -8.74 -13.36
N LEU A 607 -35.49 -9.16 -12.83
CA LEU A 607 -34.31 -8.30 -12.79
C LEU A 607 -33.70 -8.10 -14.18
N ALA A 608 -33.70 -9.13 -15.04
CA ALA A 608 -33.26 -9.04 -16.42
C ALA A 608 -34.14 -8.12 -17.26
N GLU A 609 -35.47 -8.12 -17.05
CA GLU A 609 -36.39 -7.15 -17.65
C GLU A 609 -36.04 -5.72 -17.23
N GLY A 610 -35.69 -5.51 -15.96
CA GLY A 610 -35.18 -4.24 -15.45
C GLY A 610 -33.89 -3.82 -16.14
N VAL A 611 -32.91 -4.73 -16.27
CA VAL A 611 -31.63 -4.46 -16.96
C VAL A 611 -31.88 -4.08 -18.41
N ALA A 612 -32.70 -4.85 -19.13
CA ALA A 612 -33.05 -4.59 -20.51
C ALA A 612 -33.67 -3.20 -20.71
N LYS A 613 -34.47 -2.74 -19.73
CA LYS A 613 -35.15 -1.45 -19.79
C LYS A 613 -34.27 -0.26 -19.40
N TYR A 614 -33.44 -0.39 -18.36
CA TYR A 614 -32.80 0.76 -17.71
C TYR A 614 -31.28 0.86 -17.94
N CYS A 615 -30.60 -0.24 -18.27
CA CYS A 615 -29.17 -0.27 -18.56
C CYS A 615 -28.80 -1.38 -19.56
N PRO A 616 -29.39 -1.39 -20.77
CA PRO A 616 -29.22 -2.49 -21.74
C PRO A 616 -27.76 -2.70 -22.19
N ASN A 617 -26.89 -1.71 -21.99
CA ASN A 617 -25.49 -1.76 -22.39
C ASN A 617 -24.54 -2.24 -21.28
N ALA A 618 -25.04 -2.50 -20.07
CA ALA A 618 -24.21 -2.95 -18.95
C ALA A 618 -23.68 -4.37 -19.16
N ILE A 619 -22.50 -4.68 -18.59
CA ILE A 619 -22.09 -6.06 -18.35
C ILE A 619 -22.93 -6.62 -17.21
N VAL A 620 -23.41 -7.87 -17.33
CA VAL A 620 -24.29 -8.52 -16.36
C VAL A 620 -23.61 -9.79 -15.83
N ASN A 621 -23.25 -9.77 -14.55
CA ASN A 621 -22.65 -10.88 -13.82
C ASN A 621 -23.73 -11.62 -13.01
N ILE A 622 -24.11 -12.81 -13.45
CA ILE A 622 -25.18 -13.61 -12.86
C ILE A 622 -24.58 -14.64 -11.90
N ILE A 623 -24.99 -14.56 -10.64
CA ILE A 623 -24.61 -15.49 -9.56
C ILE A 623 -25.81 -16.33 -9.11
N SER A 624 -27.02 -15.84 -9.34
CA SER A 624 -28.29 -16.48 -8.99
C SER A 624 -28.33 -17.94 -9.45
N ASN A 625 -28.44 -18.85 -8.48
CA ASN A 625 -28.46 -20.28 -8.76
C ASN A 625 -29.83 -20.75 -9.27
N PRO A 626 -29.88 -21.70 -10.21
CA PRO A 626 -28.73 -22.37 -10.85
C PRO A 626 -28.20 -21.57 -12.07
N VAL A 627 -26.91 -21.19 -12.04
CA VAL A 627 -26.25 -20.39 -13.10
C VAL A 627 -26.39 -21.02 -14.50
N ASN A 628 -26.32 -22.35 -14.58
CA ASN A 628 -26.48 -23.10 -15.84
C ASN A 628 -27.80 -22.81 -16.57
N SER A 629 -28.83 -22.34 -15.87
CA SER A 629 -30.14 -22.03 -16.42
C SER A 629 -30.51 -20.55 -16.31
N THR A 630 -30.06 -19.83 -15.27
CA THR A 630 -30.37 -18.40 -15.09
C THR A 630 -29.64 -17.49 -16.08
N VAL A 631 -28.48 -17.91 -16.60
CA VAL A 631 -27.79 -17.23 -17.70
C VAL A 631 -28.60 -17.32 -19.01
N PRO A 632 -29.01 -18.51 -19.49
CA PRO A 632 -29.94 -18.64 -20.61
C PRO A 632 -31.25 -17.84 -20.42
N ILE A 633 -31.83 -17.84 -19.20
CA ILE A 633 -33.04 -17.04 -18.93
C ILE A 633 -32.78 -15.56 -19.20
N THR A 634 -31.70 -14.99 -18.63
CA THR A 634 -31.35 -13.59 -18.86
C THR A 634 -31.14 -13.30 -20.35
N ALA A 635 -30.45 -14.18 -21.07
CA ALA A 635 -30.23 -14.04 -22.51
C ALA A 635 -31.55 -13.97 -23.29
N GLU A 636 -32.47 -14.90 -23.06
CA GLU A 636 -33.77 -14.92 -23.75
C GLU A 636 -34.65 -13.69 -23.42
N ILE A 637 -34.62 -13.21 -22.18
CA ILE A 637 -35.34 -11.98 -21.80
C ILE A 637 -34.78 -10.76 -22.53
N LEU A 638 -33.45 -10.63 -22.63
CA LEU A 638 -32.83 -9.55 -23.37
C LEU A 638 -33.05 -9.68 -24.89
N LYS A 639 -33.14 -10.91 -25.42
CA LYS A 639 -33.48 -11.18 -26.84
C LYS A 639 -34.91 -10.73 -27.12
N ALA A 640 -35.86 -11.10 -26.27
CA ALA A 640 -37.26 -10.69 -26.38
C ALA A 640 -37.41 -9.15 -26.28
N ALA A 641 -36.56 -8.49 -25.49
CA ALA A 641 -36.52 -7.03 -25.39
C ALA A 641 -35.74 -6.34 -26.54
N GLY A 642 -35.09 -7.08 -27.44
CA GLY A 642 -34.35 -6.54 -28.58
C GLY A 642 -33.03 -5.84 -28.24
N VAL A 643 -32.46 -6.10 -27.05
CA VAL A 643 -31.24 -5.44 -26.53
C VAL A 643 -30.13 -6.43 -26.18
N TYR A 644 -30.25 -7.68 -26.62
CA TYR A 644 -29.30 -8.74 -26.32
C TYR A 644 -27.92 -8.51 -26.95
N ASP A 645 -26.87 -8.64 -26.13
CA ASP A 645 -25.48 -8.74 -26.55
C ASP A 645 -24.82 -9.91 -25.83
N ALA A 646 -24.50 -10.98 -26.58
CA ALA A 646 -23.89 -12.21 -26.06
C ALA A 646 -22.58 -11.96 -25.30
N ARG A 647 -21.86 -10.87 -25.64
CA ARG A 647 -20.58 -10.53 -25.01
C ARG A 647 -20.74 -10.03 -23.59
N LYS A 648 -21.94 -9.59 -23.19
CA LYS A 648 -22.17 -8.86 -21.94
C LYS A 648 -22.84 -9.69 -20.84
N ILE A 649 -23.32 -10.89 -21.13
CA ILE A 649 -24.06 -11.72 -20.16
C ILE A 649 -23.17 -12.87 -19.69
N MET A 650 -22.77 -12.83 -18.42
CA MET A 650 -21.72 -13.69 -17.87
C MET A 650 -22.19 -14.38 -16.59
N GLY A 651 -22.18 -15.72 -16.58
CA GLY A 651 -22.34 -16.52 -15.38
C GLY A 651 -21.05 -16.58 -14.58
N VAL A 652 -21.12 -16.19 -13.31
CA VAL A 652 -19.94 -16.18 -12.44
C VAL A 652 -19.61 -17.59 -11.98
N THR A 653 -18.59 -18.21 -12.59
CA THR A 653 -18.08 -19.54 -12.21
C THR A 653 -16.76 -19.49 -11.44
N THR A 654 -16.28 -18.29 -11.11
CA THR A 654 -14.99 -18.07 -10.44
C THR A 654 -14.89 -18.77 -9.09
N LEU A 655 -16.01 -19.08 -8.42
CA LEU A 655 -15.99 -19.83 -7.17
C LEU A 655 -15.39 -21.24 -7.37
N ASP A 656 -15.61 -21.85 -8.52
CA ASP A 656 -15.07 -23.19 -8.82
C ASP A 656 -13.56 -23.12 -9.03
N ILE A 657 -13.07 -22.06 -9.67
CA ILE A 657 -11.64 -21.77 -9.82
C ILE A 657 -10.99 -21.52 -8.46
N VAL A 658 -11.62 -20.71 -7.61
CA VAL A 658 -11.13 -20.44 -6.24
C VAL A 658 -10.99 -21.76 -5.46
N ARG A 659 -12.01 -22.62 -5.51
CA ARG A 659 -11.97 -23.96 -4.87
C ARG A 659 -10.89 -24.86 -5.46
N ALA A 660 -10.80 -24.94 -6.79
CA ALA A 660 -9.81 -25.75 -7.46
C ALA A 660 -8.38 -25.32 -7.09
N ASN A 661 -8.11 -24.01 -7.11
CA ASN A 661 -6.82 -23.45 -6.71
C ASN A 661 -6.50 -23.77 -5.24
N THR A 662 -7.46 -23.59 -4.33
CA THR A 662 -7.29 -23.92 -2.91
C THR A 662 -6.95 -25.40 -2.74
N PHE A 663 -7.77 -26.31 -3.25
CA PHE A 663 -7.57 -27.74 -3.03
C PHE A 663 -6.32 -28.29 -3.72
N VAL A 664 -5.97 -27.80 -4.92
CA VAL A 664 -4.70 -28.15 -5.56
C VAL A 664 -3.51 -27.65 -4.76
N SER A 665 -3.58 -26.40 -4.26
CA SER A 665 -2.48 -25.83 -3.47
C SER A 665 -2.24 -26.60 -2.17
N GLU A 666 -3.30 -27.00 -1.48
CA GLU A 666 -3.24 -27.81 -0.26
C GLU A 666 -2.67 -29.20 -0.56
N LEU A 667 -3.20 -29.89 -1.57
CA LEU A 667 -2.78 -31.24 -1.94
C LEU A 667 -1.30 -31.31 -2.36
N LYS A 668 -0.81 -30.27 -3.05
CA LYS A 668 0.55 -30.24 -3.61
C LYS A 668 1.54 -29.41 -2.81
N GLY A 669 1.13 -28.82 -1.68
CA GLY A 669 1.99 -27.98 -0.84
C GLY A 669 2.49 -26.71 -1.57
N LEU A 670 1.67 -26.15 -2.46
CA LEU A 670 2.01 -24.97 -3.25
C LEU A 670 1.56 -23.68 -2.56
N GLN A 671 2.19 -22.56 -2.92
CA GLN A 671 1.73 -21.24 -2.51
C GLN A 671 0.43 -20.91 -3.24
N MET A 672 -0.69 -20.81 -2.51
CA MET A 672 -2.04 -20.65 -3.07
C MET A 672 -2.17 -19.50 -4.09
N LYS A 673 -1.48 -18.38 -3.86
CA LYS A 673 -1.48 -17.21 -4.75
C LYS A 673 -0.87 -17.47 -6.14
N ASP A 674 -0.05 -18.50 -6.26
CA ASP A 674 0.66 -18.85 -7.49
C ASP A 674 -0.07 -19.98 -8.26
N VAL A 675 -1.15 -20.54 -7.69
CA VAL A 675 -1.92 -21.62 -8.29
C VAL A 675 -3.07 -21.09 -9.15
N ASN A 676 -3.18 -21.61 -10.36
CA ASN A 676 -4.31 -21.38 -11.27
C ASN A 676 -4.70 -22.67 -11.99
N VAL A 677 -5.92 -23.12 -11.74
CA VAL A 677 -6.56 -24.28 -12.37
C VAL A 677 -7.75 -23.77 -13.19
N PRO A 678 -7.71 -23.87 -14.52
CA PRO A 678 -8.87 -23.55 -15.33
C PRO A 678 -10.04 -24.49 -14.99
N VAL A 679 -11.24 -23.94 -14.83
CA VAL A 679 -12.45 -24.75 -14.64
C VAL A 679 -13.44 -24.38 -15.73
N ILE A 680 -13.85 -25.38 -16.50
CA ILE A 680 -14.71 -25.23 -17.67
C ILE A 680 -16.04 -25.97 -17.48
N GLY A 681 -17.00 -25.75 -18.37
CA GLY A 681 -18.28 -26.45 -18.36
C GLY A 681 -19.46 -25.63 -17.84
N GLY A 682 -20.07 -26.07 -16.76
CA GLY A 682 -21.13 -25.37 -16.03
C GLY A 682 -20.71 -25.02 -14.60
N HIS A 683 -21.69 -24.81 -13.73
CA HIS A 683 -21.53 -24.34 -12.35
C HIS A 683 -22.33 -25.21 -11.34
N ALA A 684 -22.61 -26.47 -11.67
CA ALA A 684 -23.36 -27.36 -10.78
C ALA A 684 -22.95 -28.82 -10.91
N GLY A 685 -22.48 -29.41 -9.80
CA GLY A 685 -22.12 -30.84 -9.71
C GLY A 685 -21.16 -31.26 -10.82
N GLU A 686 -21.47 -32.36 -11.50
CA GLU A 686 -20.65 -32.94 -12.57
C GLU A 686 -20.52 -32.04 -13.81
N THR A 687 -21.28 -30.94 -13.89
CA THR A 687 -21.04 -29.95 -14.95
C THR A 687 -19.78 -29.12 -14.71
N ILE A 688 -19.22 -29.11 -13.50
CA ILE A 688 -17.97 -28.40 -13.16
C ILE A 688 -16.79 -29.30 -13.53
N LEU A 689 -15.97 -28.90 -14.50
CA LEU A 689 -14.82 -29.68 -14.95
C LEU A 689 -13.49 -28.92 -14.73
N PRO A 690 -12.76 -29.22 -13.65
CA PRO A 690 -11.43 -28.66 -13.44
C PRO A 690 -10.42 -29.31 -14.39
N LEU A 691 -9.71 -28.48 -15.17
CA LEU A 691 -8.63 -28.91 -16.05
C LEU A 691 -7.32 -29.04 -15.26
N LEU A 692 -7.26 -30.08 -14.41
CA LEU A 692 -6.10 -30.37 -13.56
C LEU A 692 -4.82 -30.60 -14.39
N SER A 693 -4.95 -31.13 -15.62
CA SER A 693 -3.84 -31.29 -16.56
C SER A 693 -3.22 -29.96 -17.01
N GLN A 694 -3.95 -28.86 -16.83
CA GLN A 694 -3.58 -27.50 -17.19
C GLN A 694 -3.33 -26.59 -15.98
N ALA A 695 -3.12 -27.16 -14.79
CA ALA A 695 -2.78 -26.40 -13.61
C ALA A 695 -1.43 -25.67 -13.76
N THR A 696 -1.37 -24.43 -13.29
CA THR A 696 -0.15 -23.62 -13.17
C THR A 696 0.12 -23.32 -11.69
N PRO A 697 1.35 -23.47 -11.16
CA PRO A 697 2.50 -24.08 -11.81
C PRO A 697 2.23 -25.53 -12.19
N LYS A 698 2.94 -26.01 -13.22
CA LYS A 698 2.72 -27.36 -13.75
C LYS A 698 3.04 -28.40 -12.68
N VAL A 699 2.06 -29.23 -12.35
CA VAL A 699 2.16 -30.32 -11.37
C VAL A 699 1.56 -31.60 -11.92
N SER A 700 2.12 -32.74 -11.51
CA SER A 700 1.60 -34.06 -11.86
C SER A 700 0.64 -34.57 -10.78
N PHE A 701 -0.46 -35.19 -11.22
CA PHE A 701 -1.40 -35.89 -10.37
C PHE A 701 -1.38 -37.38 -10.71
N SER A 702 -1.39 -38.22 -9.68
CA SER A 702 -1.62 -39.66 -9.85
C SER A 702 -3.11 -39.96 -10.08
N ASP A 703 -3.42 -41.11 -10.65
CA ASP A 703 -4.82 -41.53 -10.86
C ASP A 703 -5.61 -41.60 -9.54
N ALA A 704 -4.93 -41.92 -8.43
CA ALA A 704 -5.52 -41.93 -7.10
C ALA A 704 -5.82 -40.53 -6.54
N GLU A 705 -5.21 -39.47 -7.08
CA GLU A 705 -5.46 -38.08 -6.68
C GLU A 705 -6.49 -37.38 -7.59
N LEU A 706 -6.52 -37.72 -8.89
CA LEU A 706 -7.33 -37.03 -9.89
C LEU A 706 -8.84 -37.14 -9.61
N GLU A 707 -9.33 -38.36 -9.38
CA GLU A 707 -10.76 -38.61 -9.18
C GLU A 707 -11.28 -37.96 -7.88
N PRO A 708 -10.68 -38.20 -6.70
CA PRO A 708 -11.17 -37.60 -5.45
C PRO A 708 -11.11 -36.07 -5.46
N LEU A 709 -10.08 -35.49 -6.08
CA LEU A 709 -9.95 -34.04 -6.18
C LEU A 709 -11.04 -33.44 -7.09
N THR A 710 -11.30 -34.05 -8.25
CA THR A 710 -12.39 -33.62 -9.14
C THR A 710 -13.75 -33.71 -8.43
N VAL A 711 -14.04 -34.83 -7.77
CA VAL A 711 -15.29 -35.03 -7.01
C VAL A 711 -15.43 -33.99 -5.89
N ARG A 712 -14.35 -33.68 -5.16
CA ARG A 712 -14.37 -32.65 -4.13
C ARG A 712 -14.65 -31.26 -4.71
N ILE A 713 -14.01 -30.89 -5.82
CA ILE A 713 -14.26 -29.60 -6.49
C ILE A 713 -15.73 -29.48 -6.90
N GLN A 714 -16.30 -30.52 -7.50
CA GLN A 714 -17.70 -30.57 -7.94
C GLN A 714 -18.70 -30.49 -6.78
N ASN A 715 -18.34 -31.04 -5.61
CA ASN A 715 -19.22 -31.15 -4.44
C ASN A 715 -18.88 -30.17 -3.30
N ALA A 716 -17.93 -29.26 -3.49
CA ALA A 716 -17.53 -28.28 -2.48
C ALA A 716 -18.67 -27.32 -2.07
N GLY A 717 -19.71 -27.18 -2.90
CA GLY A 717 -20.95 -26.50 -2.51
C GLY A 717 -21.69 -27.25 -1.40
N THR A 718 -21.82 -28.57 -1.57
CA THR A 718 -22.45 -29.47 -0.61
C THR A 718 -21.65 -29.55 0.68
N GLU A 719 -20.31 -29.61 0.60
CA GLU A 719 -19.41 -29.59 1.77
C GLU A 719 -19.72 -28.42 2.71
N VAL A 720 -19.94 -27.21 2.18
CA VAL A 720 -20.27 -26.03 3.00
C VAL A 720 -21.71 -26.10 3.54
N VAL A 721 -22.66 -26.64 2.79
CA VAL A 721 -24.04 -26.82 3.26
C VAL A 721 -24.07 -27.80 4.44
N GLU A 722 -23.35 -28.92 4.34
CA GLU A 722 -23.22 -29.92 5.39
C GLU A 722 -22.51 -29.34 6.61
N ALA A 723 -21.41 -28.61 6.42
CA ALA A 723 -20.70 -27.93 7.51
C ALA A 723 -21.55 -26.86 8.22
N LYS A 724 -22.51 -26.26 7.51
CA LYS A 724 -23.52 -25.35 8.08
C LYS A 724 -24.75 -26.08 8.63
N ALA A 725 -24.71 -27.41 8.76
CA ALA A 725 -25.83 -28.25 9.20
C ALA A 725 -27.13 -28.00 8.41
N GLY A 726 -27.01 -27.71 7.11
CA GLY A 726 -28.14 -27.39 6.23
C GLY A 726 -28.72 -25.98 6.43
N ALA A 727 -28.17 -25.14 7.31
CA ALA A 727 -28.68 -23.80 7.62
C ALA A 727 -28.38 -22.73 6.54
N GLY A 728 -27.70 -23.11 5.45
CA GLY A 728 -27.47 -22.23 4.31
C GLY A 728 -26.28 -22.67 3.45
N SER A 729 -26.15 -22.07 2.26
CA SER A 729 -25.03 -22.31 1.35
C SER A 729 -23.80 -21.45 1.67
N ALA A 730 -22.72 -21.65 0.92
CA ALA A 730 -21.57 -20.75 0.93
C ALA A 730 -21.99 -19.32 0.55
N THR A 731 -21.60 -18.34 1.35
CA THR A 731 -21.94 -16.92 1.15
C THR A 731 -20.68 -16.06 1.03
N LEU A 732 -19.75 -16.19 1.98
CA LEU A 732 -18.52 -15.40 2.02
C LEU A 732 -17.57 -15.71 0.85
N SER A 733 -17.29 -16.98 0.59
CA SER A 733 -16.41 -17.37 -0.53
C SER A 733 -17.03 -17.08 -1.90
N MET A 734 -18.37 -17.13 -2.01
CA MET A 734 -19.08 -16.73 -3.22
C MET A 734 -18.98 -15.21 -3.44
N ALA A 735 -19.17 -14.40 -2.39
CA ALA A 735 -18.99 -12.95 -2.46
C ALA A 735 -17.55 -12.57 -2.86
N TYR A 736 -16.55 -13.24 -2.29
CA TYR A 736 -15.15 -13.07 -2.69
C TYR A 736 -14.91 -13.41 -4.16
N ALA A 737 -15.39 -14.57 -4.63
CA ALA A 737 -15.22 -14.98 -6.02
C ALA A 737 -15.93 -14.03 -7.00
N ALA A 738 -17.12 -13.56 -6.63
CA ALA A 738 -17.87 -12.57 -7.42
C ALA A 738 -17.18 -11.21 -7.47
N ALA A 739 -16.61 -10.73 -6.37
CA ALA A 739 -15.85 -9.48 -6.34
C ALA A 739 -14.59 -9.57 -7.21
N ARG A 740 -13.87 -10.71 -7.16
CA ARG A 740 -12.72 -10.97 -8.03
C ARG A 740 -13.12 -10.94 -9.51
N PHE A 741 -14.22 -11.59 -9.88
CA PHE A 741 -14.69 -11.58 -11.27
C PHE A 741 -15.17 -10.19 -11.71
N ALA A 742 -15.88 -9.47 -10.83
CA ALA A 742 -16.30 -8.10 -11.08
C ALA A 742 -15.10 -7.16 -11.32
N GLU A 743 -14.01 -7.31 -10.54
CA GLU A 743 -12.77 -6.59 -10.78
C GLU A 743 -12.18 -6.88 -12.17
N SER A 744 -12.18 -8.14 -12.60
CA SER A 744 -11.77 -8.51 -13.96
C SER A 744 -12.66 -7.87 -15.03
N CYS A 745 -13.99 -7.83 -14.84
CA CYS A 745 -14.88 -7.09 -15.75
C CYS A 745 -14.56 -5.59 -15.79
N LEU A 746 -14.31 -4.96 -14.64
CA LEU A 746 -13.96 -3.53 -14.56
C LEU A 746 -12.61 -3.23 -15.24
N ARG A 747 -11.62 -4.12 -15.08
CA ARG A 747 -10.34 -4.04 -15.81
C ARG A 747 -10.54 -4.18 -17.32
N GLY A 748 -11.40 -5.10 -17.76
CA GLY A 748 -11.78 -5.24 -19.16
C GLY A 748 -12.44 -3.97 -19.69
N LEU A 749 -13.41 -3.40 -18.95
CA LEU A 749 -14.06 -2.14 -19.29
C LEU A 749 -13.06 -0.97 -19.44
N ASP A 750 -12.02 -0.92 -18.59
CA ASP A 750 -10.93 0.06 -18.67
C ASP A 750 -9.97 -0.17 -19.87
N GLY A 751 -10.21 -1.20 -20.69
CA GLY A 751 -9.35 -1.56 -21.81
C GLY A 751 -8.02 -2.18 -21.39
N GLU A 752 -7.94 -2.72 -20.17
CA GLU A 752 -6.77 -3.50 -19.78
C GLU A 752 -6.64 -4.73 -20.68
N LYS A 753 -5.47 -4.90 -21.27
CA LYS A 753 -5.18 -6.05 -22.14
C LYS A 753 -4.98 -7.30 -21.31
N ASP A 754 -5.29 -8.44 -21.91
CA ASP A 754 -5.01 -9.78 -21.36
C ASP A 754 -5.70 -10.09 -20.02
N VAL A 755 -6.89 -9.52 -19.80
CA VAL A 755 -7.76 -9.92 -18.69
C VAL A 755 -8.46 -11.23 -19.08
N ILE A 756 -7.96 -12.35 -18.55
CA ILE A 756 -8.44 -13.70 -18.88
C ILE A 756 -9.10 -14.34 -17.66
N GLU A 757 -10.34 -14.78 -17.81
CA GLU A 757 -11.12 -15.46 -16.76
C GLU A 757 -11.89 -16.64 -17.35
N CYS A 758 -12.29 -17.61 -16.52
CA CYS A 758 -13.32 -18.58 -16.92
C CYS A 758 -14.70 -18.09 -16.49
N THR A 759 -15.66 -18.09 -17.40
CA THR A 759 -17.05 -17.65 -17.14
C THR A 759 -18.03 -18.33 -18.08
N TYR A 760 -19.25 -18.58 -17.60
CA TYR A 760 -20.31 -19.26 -18.32
C TYR A 760 -21.10 -18.30 -19.21
N VAL A 761 -20.95 -18.44 -20.53
CA VAL A 761 -21.45 -17.47 -21.52
C VAL A 761 -22.07 -18.19 -22.71
N GLU A 762 -22.83 -17.48 -23.55
CA GLU A 762 -23.24 -18.00 -24.86
C GLU A 762 -21.99 -18.23 -25.71
N SER A 763 -21.77 -19.44 -26.21
CA SER A 763 -20.53 -19.82 -26.88
C SER A 763 -20.78 -20.91 -27.91
N SER A 764 -20.00 -20.88 -28.98
CA SER A 764 -19.92 -21.94 -29.98
C SER A 764 -18.64 -22.78 -29.86
N LEU A 765 -17.88 -22.65 -28.75
CA LEU A 765 -16.59 -23.29 -28.58
C LEU A 765 -16.69 -24.82 -28.49
N VAL A 766 -17.82 -25.34 -27.99
CA VAL A 766 -18.10 -26.78 -27.92
C VAL A 766 -19.35 -27.08 -28.75
N GLU A 767 -19.17 -27.88 -29.79
CA GLU A 767 -20.28 -28.28 -30.67
C GLU A 767 -21.42 -28.93 -29.88
N GLY A 768 -22.64 -28.47 -30.13
CA GLY A 768 -23.86 -28.97 -29.49
C GLY A 768 -24.23 -28.30 -28.16
N LEU A 769 -23.41 -27.38 -27.63
CA LEU A 769 -23.72 -26.62 -26.42
C LEU A 769 -23.76 -25.12 -26.74
N SER A 770 -24.91 -24.48 -26.52
CA SER A 770 -25.07 -23.04 -26.78
C SER A 770 -24.53 -22.16 -25.66
N TYR A 771 -24.34 -22.71 -24.46
CA TYR A 771 -23.70 -22.01 -23.34
C TYR A 771 -22.62 -22.89 -22.74
N PHE A 772 -21.47 -22.29 -22.42
CA PHE A 772 -20.33 -23.03 -21.91
C PHE A 772 -19.39 -22.11 -21.12
N SER A 773 -18.87 -22.59 -19.99
CA SER A 773 -17.82 -21.92 -19.25
C SER A 773 -16.48 -22.29 -19.82
N SER A 774 -15.72 -21.29 -20.26
CA SER A 774 -14.38 -21.45 -20.81
C SER A 774 -13.55 -20.21 -20.53
N LYS A 775 -12.24 -20.27 -20.81
CA LYS A 775 -11.38 -19.09 -20.74
C LYS A 775 -11.82 -18.09 -21.80
N VAL A 776 -12.12 -16.88 -21.38
CA VAL A 776 -12.44 -15.74 -22.25
C VAL A 776 -11.48 -14.61 -21.99
N ARG A 777 -11.20 -13.80 -23.02
CA ARG A 777 -10.58 -12.48 -22.84
C ARG A 777 -11.66 -11.42 -22.69
N LEU A 778 -11.61 -10.68 -21.59
CA LEU A 778 -12.48 -9.55 -21.31
C LEU A 778 -11.86 -8.26 -21.85
N GLY A 779 -12.70 -7.38 -22.40
CA GLY A 779 -12.33 -6.06 -22.87
C GLY A 779 -13.48 -5.06 -22.76
N PRO A 780 -13.39 -3.88 -23.42
CA PRO A 780 -14.33 -2.78 -23.22
C PRO A 780 -15.80 -3.09 -23.50
N ASN A 781 -16.08 -4.14 -24.28
CA ASN A 781 -17.43 -4.54 -24.67
C ASN A 781 -17.88 -5.88 -24.04
N GLY A 782 -17.18 -6.36 -23.02
CA GLY A 782 -17.40 -7.68 -22.42
C GLY A 782 -16.45 -8.73 -22.99
N VAL A 783 -16.95 -9.91 -23.36
CA VAL A 783 -16.14 -10.98 -23.98
C VAL A 783 -15.70 -10.56 -25.38
N GLU A 784 -14.39 -10.50 -25.61
CA GLU A 784 -13.80 -10.18 -26.92
C GLU A 784 -13.28 -11.43 -27.65
N GLU A 785 -12.82 -12.43 -26.91
CA GLU A 785 -12.28 -13.66 -27.48
C GLU A 785 -12.58 -14.87 -26.60
N PHE A 786 -12.95 -15.99 -27.23
CA PHE A 786 -12.98 -17.31 -26.61
C PHE A 786 -11.64 -17.98 -26.83
N LEU A 787 -10.92 -18.30 -25.75
CA LEU A 787 -9.64 -18.97 -25.87
C LEU A 787 -9.84 -20.48 -26.08
N PRO A 788 -8.95 -21.14 -26.83
CA PRO A 788 -9.02 -22.59 -27.02
C PRO A 788 -9.00 -23.35 -25.68
N LEU A 789 -9.74 -24.46 -25.61
CA LEU A 789 -9.76 -25.33 -24.43
C LEU A 789 -8.39 -25.97 -24.14
N GLY A 790 -7.51 -26.04 -25.13
CA GLY A 790 -6.25 -26.78 -25.06
C GLY A 790 -6.47 -28.29 -25.13
N THR A 791 -5.39 -29.04 -24.88
CA THR A 791 -5.44 -30.50 -24.85
C THR A 791 -6.06 -30.97 -23.54
N LEU A 792 -7.10 -31.81 -23.62
CA LEU A 792 -7.73 -32.45 -22.48
C LEU A 792 -7.11 -33.84 -22.24
N SER A 793 -6.89 -34.19 -20.97
CA SER A 793 -6.51 -35.54 -20.57
C SER A 793 -7.65 -36.55 -20.82
N ALA A 794 -7.37 -37.85 -20.76
CA ALA A 794 -8.40 -38.88 -20.94
C ALA A 794 -9.54 -38.79 -19.90
N SER A 795 -9.22 -38.47 -18.64
CA SER A 795 -10.23 -38.27 -17.59
C SER A 795 -11.05 -37.00 -17.82
N GLU A 796 -10.42 -35.91 -18.27
CA GLU A 796 -11.10 -34.65 -18.60
C GLU A 796 -12.02 -34.82 -19.83
N GLN A 797 -11.62 -35.61 -20.83
CA GLN A 797 -12.48 -35.94 -21.97
C GLN A 797 -13.72 -36.72 -21.55
N LYS A 798 -13.57 -37.73 -20.68
CA LYS A 798 -14.71 -38.47 -20.11
C LYS A 798 -15.63 -37.54 -19.30
N GLY A 799 -15.07 -36.63 -18.50
CA GLY A 799 -15.83 -35.62 -17.77
C GLY A 799 -16.62 -34.68 -18.70
N MET A 800 -16.03 -34.30 -19.84
CA MET A 800 -16.69 -33.48 -20.87
C MET A 800 -17.92 -34.18 -21.47
N GLU A 801 -17.87 -35.50 -21.68
CA GLU A 801 -19.01 -36.28 -22.19
C GLU A 801 -20.18 -36.28 -21.20
N VAL A 802 -19.92 -36.56 -19.92
CA VAL A 802 -20.93 -36.58 -18.86
C VAL A 802 -21.57 -35.20 -18.67
N MET A 803 -20.73 -34.16 -18.60
CA MET A 803 -21.18 -32.77 -18.47
C MET A 803 -22.13 -32.38 -19.60
N ARG A 804 -21.83 -32.76 -20.85
CA ARG A 804 -22.58 -32.31 -22.04
C ARG A 804 -24.07 -32.63 -21.94
N GLU A 805 -24.42 -33.83 -21.48
CA GLU A 805 -25.81 -34.25 -21.32
C GLU A 805 -26.54 -33.40 -20.27
N LEU A 806 -25.94 -33.25 -19.09
CA LEU A 806 -26.51 -32.50 -17.97
C LEU A 806 -26.67 -31.01 -18.31
N LEU A 807 -25.64 -30.43 -18.92
CA LEU A 807 -25.62 -29.01 -19.26
C LEU A 807 -26.66 -28.68 -20.34
N THR A 808 -26.82 -29.56 -21.35
CA THR A 808 -27.87 -29.43 -22.36
C THR A 808 -29.26 -29.37 -21.73
N LYS A 809 -29.53 -30.23 -20.74
CA LYS A 809 -30.81 -30.23 -20.01
C LYS A 809 -31.00 -28.93 -19.22
N ASN A 810 -29.97 -28.43 -18.54
CA ASN A 810 -30.04 -27.19 -17.78
C ASN A 810 -30.29 -25.96 -18.68
N ILE A 811 -29.61 -25.89 -19.82
CA ILE A 811 -29.77 -24.82 -20.80
C ILE A 811 -31.21 -24.83 -21.33
N LYS A 812 -31.68 -25.99 -21.78
CA LYS A 812 -33.04 -26.16 -22.31
C LYS A 812 -34.09 -25.73 -21.28
N ALA A 813 -33.95 -26.13 -20.01
CA ALA A 813 -34.87 -25.73 -18.96
C ALA A 813 -34.92 -24.20 -18.75
N GLY A 814 -33.78 -23.52 -18.85
CA GLY A 814 -33.71 -22.05 -18.78
C GLY A 814 -34.43 -21.37 -19.96
N ILE A 815 -34.14 -21.81 -21.18
CA ILE A 815 -34.77 -21.28 -22.40
C ILE A 815 -36.29 -21.51 -22.38
N GLU A 816 -36.73 -22.72 -22.02
CA GLU A 816 -38.15 -23.06 -21.92
C GLU A 816 -38.86 -22.26 -20.83
N PHE A 817 -38.19 -21.91 -19.73
CA PHE A 817 -38.77 -21.06 -18.69
C PHE A 817 -38.94 -19.61 -19.18
N ALA A 818 -37.94 -19.06 -19.87
CA ALA A 818 -38.00 -17.68 -20.35
C ALA A 818 -39.08 -17.46 -21.42
N ASN A 819 -39.34 -18.49 -22.24
CA ASN A 819 -40.35 -18.47 -23.30
C ASN A 819 -41.78 -18.76 -22.82
N LYS A 820 -41.98 -18.95 -21.51
CA LYS A 820 -43.29 -18.98 -20.85
C LYS A 820 -43.63 -17.59 -20.32
#